data_AF-A0A9X3S3R4-F1
#
_entry.id   AF-A0A9X3S3R4-F1
#
_cell.length_a   1.000
_cell.length_b   1.000
_cell.length_c   1.000
_cell.angle_alpha   90.00
_cell.angle_beta   90.00
_cell.angle_gamma   90.00
#
_symmetry.space_group_name_H-M   'P 1'
#
loop_
_entity.id
_entity.type
_entity.pdbx_description
1 polymer ?
#
loop_
_entity_poly.entity_id
_entity_poly.type
_entity_poly.pdbx_seq_one_letter_code
_entity_poly.pdbx_strand_id
1 'polypeptide(L)'
;MDRRSRRAGGASLVALAVLALAPAAQAAGVGVTSLSSLPAGAKAGNLTGLVTNESDSATNAAVSVRVMRRGTGGALIGKTSVAVAAHSAKSFLVNVKVPASLKKGTYYVAACTPQGGADKGALGCATSAADLKIKGGDPLQGKLATRAFDVQNGTVAASGKAHASQAPACTPGARTLSEPGNRVWPELGNGGYKSLHTDVFTVYDAVTDKFLPGNHVELTQQSTQCLSEFSLDFDRKNNISSTATTPGPDMTISSITIDGVPATFAHKQPTYAGDPNGLDDPDPLAHQASNTNPVSATNPNPPACAPINNNASSQGAACGDTKLVITPAQPIPAGTTFKVVINYTGQPGIRSNPSLGNEGWFKNNSPAGEGAMVTSEPSGTMAWMPLNNQASVKPTYDIHTTINYDPALVVGGVDPNRVAIANGRLVSKVINPPDANFPSGGSRTFNWHSAEPVASYLVENSVGHFDESERTATAGDVLYYEFQSSNIAAAKKLSNKAIMDQQEDITHFQEQQVNGPFQFNANGIIVATPSASFEEEMQTKIVFVGGSITAQTFAHENMHQWWGDAVSYAQPKYTFFKEGYADMSEYLHIANLAGLAAGPAGSDAYKAAFEASIVSRFNGTGKYLTTSTSFWGVAPANPTSGNLFSNANTYSRPGMSYIALRAILGPDNFRKASTELQTTYRYGSVVPQDEIAVFHKYMPNQSAACSAKLDQFFQQWWFTSYTGSPAAGNRPQLTGPGLAGGGFYDASCPEITTANLPAGGTVPATLSLTLGVPATFAPFSPGIAKTYTASTTANVISSAGDAAVSVTDPSSTAPGHLVNGTFSLPAALKATATSAAGTAGAGGAVSGSPLTLLTYSGPTANDTVTVNLAQDIAANDALRTGTYSKTLTFTLSTTTP
;
A
#
# COMPACT_ATOMS: atom_id res chain seq x y z
N MET A 1 -14.83 66.57 -13.84
CA MET A 1 -14.53 67.08 -12.49
C MET A 1 -13.29 66.32 -12.03
N ASP A 2 -12.03 66.77 -12.17
CA ASP A 2 -11.45 68.11 -11.96
C ASP A 2 -11.66 68.53 -10.47
N ARG A 3 -10.65 68.78 -9.60
CA ARG A 3 -9.25 69.28 -9.76
C ARG A 3 -8.28 68.86 -8.62
N ARG A 4 -6.96 68.75 -8.96
CA ARG A 4 -5.72 69.37 -8.34
C ARG A 4 -5.51 69.40 -6.80
N SER A 5 -4.29 69.40 -6.20
CA SER A 5 -2.89 69.26 -6.69
C SER A 5 -1.81 69.15 -5.56
N ARG A 6 -0.84 68.24 -5.77
CA ARG A 6 0.63 68.24 -5.45
C ARG A 6 1.29 69.17 -4.38
N ARG A 7 2.18 68.53 -3.58
CA ARG A 7 3.63 68.82 -3.22
C ARG A 7 3.86 68.57 -1.71
N ALA A 8 5.03 68.24 -1.15
CA ALA A 8 6.26 67.52 -1.54
C ALA A 8 7.15 67.42 -0.26
N GLY A 9 8.13 66.51 -0.06
CA GLY A 9 8.55 65.32 -0.81
C GLY A 9 10.05 65.01 -0.61
N GLY A 10 10.44 63.83 -0.09
CA GLY A 10 11.84 63.44 0.13
C GLY A 10 12.05 62.13 0.92
N ALA A 11 12.56 61.07 0.27
CA ALA A 11 13.08 59.87 0.92
C ALA A 11 14.13 59.14 0.05
N SER A 12 15.33 58.99 0.61
CA SER A 12 16.39 58.00 0.37
C SER A 12 16.94 57.71 -1.05
N LEU A 13 18.22 58.04 -1.21
CA LEU A 13 19.13 57.48 -2.22
C LEU A 13 19.73 56.14 -1.74
N VAL A 14 19.83 55.18 -2.67
CA VAL A 14 20.89 54.16 -2.86
C VAL A 14 21.46 53.43 -1.64
N ALA A 15 21.26 52.11 -1.62
CA ALA A 15 22.26 51.16 -1.17
C ALA A 15 22.28 49.94 -2.11
N LEU A 16 23.45 49.61 -2.68
CA LEU A 16 23.69 48.33 -3.34
C LEU A 16 23.68 47.21 -2.29
N ALA A 17 23.00 46.10 -2.57
CA ALA A 17 23.22 44.83 -1.87
C ALA A 17 23.97 43.87 -2.80
N VAL A 18 25.25 43.66 -2.49
CA VAL A 18 26.12 42.67 -3.15
C VAL A 18 25.79 41.27 -2.63
N LEU A 19 26.08 40.22 -3.41
CA LEU A 19 25.96 38.82 -3.00
C LEU A 19 26.60 38.58 -1.62
N ALA A 20 25.86 37.93 -0.73
CA ALA A 20 26.43 37.20 0.40
C ALA A 20 26.26 35.70 0.12
N LEU A 21 27.33 34.93 0.31
CA LEU A 21 27.37 33.50 0.10
C LEU A 21 26.39 32.77 1.04
N ALA A 22 25.77 31.69 0.57
CA ALA A 22 25.27 30.66 1.48
C ALA A 22 26.45 30.14 2.33
N PRO A 23 26.26 29.88 3.64
CA PRO A 23 27.38 29.77 4.56
C PRO A 23 28.30 28.59 4.23
N ALA A 24 29.59 28.90 4.11
CA ALA A 24 30.64 27.90 4.10
C ALA A 24 30.69 27.16 5.45
N ALA A 25 31.28 25.96 5.42
CA ALA A 25 31.43 24.99 6.51
C ALA A 25 31.52 25.58 7.94
N GLN A 26 30.73 25.04 8.87
CA GLN A 26 30.95 25.26 10.30
C GLN A 26 32.00 24.28 10.83
N ALA A 27 33.14 24.84 11.24
CA ALA A 27 34.25 24.11 11.83
C ALA A 27 34.07 23.89 13.35
N ALA A 28 34.81 22.89 13.86
CA ALA A 28 35.46 22.89 15.18
C ALA A 28 34.72 23.61 16.33
N GLY A 29 33.80 22.90 17.01
CA GLY A 29 33.04 23.44 18.15
C GLY A 29 32.84 22.43 19.29
N VAL A 30 32.22 22.89 20.38
CA VAL A 30 31.97 22.09 21.60
C VAL A 30 30.48 21.81 21.72
N GLY A 31 30.10 20.53 21.82
CA GLY A 31 28.70 20.08 21.77
C GLY A 31 28.41 18.86 22.63
N VAL A 32 27.17 18.72 23.10
CA VAL A 32 26.69 17.47 23.69
C VAL A 32 26.37 16.49 22.54
N THR A 33 27.00 15.32 22.53
CA THR A 33 26.88 14.31 21.47
C THR A 33 26.07 13.07 21.89
N SER A 34 25.85 12.85 23.19
CA SER A 34 24.89 11.82 23.66
C SER A 34 24.28 12.16 25.02
N LEU A 35 23.08 11.61 25.27
CA LEU A 35 22.39 11.71 26.56
C LEU A 35 21.60 10.42 26.86
N SER A 36 21.74 9.92 28.08
CA SER A 36 20.94 8.82 28.62
C SER A 36 19.47 9.22 28.89
N SER A 37 18.65 8.27 29.31
CA SER A 37 17.22 8.48 29.58
C SER A 37 16.90 8.34 31.07
N LEU A 38 15.89 9.07 31.54
CA LEU A 38 15.27 8.80 32.84
C LEU A 38 14.37 7.55 32.75
N PRO A 39 14.25 6.74 33.82
CA PRO A 39 13.24 5.69 33.90
C PRO A 39 11.82 6.24 33.72
N ALA A 40 10.92 5.43 33.15
CA ALA A 40 9.53 5.82 32.93
C ALA A 40 8.85 6.23 34.26
N GLY A 41 8.24 7.41 34.29
CA GLY A 41 7.58 7.96 35.49
C GLY A 41 8.52 8.55 36.56
N ALA A 42 9.84 8.58 36.33
CA ALA A 42 10.79 9.16 37.28
C ALA A 42 10.55 10.67 37.51
N LYS A 43 10.51 11.08 38.78
CA LYS A 43 10.35 12.49 39.18
C LYS A 43 11.69 13.21 39.39
N ALA A 44 12.78 12.45 39.52
CA ALA A 44 14.16 12.91 39.56
C ALA A 44 15.08 11.73 39.19
N GLY A 45 16.34 12.01 38.85
CA GLY A 45 17.34 10.98 38.59
C GLY A 45 18.68 11.54 38.15
N ASN A 46 19.64 10.65 37.89
CA ASN A 46 20.89 10.98 37.25
C ASN A 46 20.80 10.73 35.75
N LEU A 47 21.37 11.62 34.94
CA LEU A 47 21.64 11.40 33.53
C LEU A 47 23.14 11.45 33.29
N THR A 48 23.67 10.45 32.59
CA THR A 48 24.98 10.51 31.93
C THR A 48 24.83 11.01 30.49
N GLY A 49 25.89 11.59 29.94
CA GLY A 49 26.00 11.96 28.54
C GLY A 49 27.45 12.21 28.14
N LEU A 50 27.69 12.53 26.87
CA LEU A 50 29.01 12.84 26.31
C LEU A 50 29.04 14.28 25.81
N VAL A 51 30.09 15.04 26.15
CA VAL A 51 30.45 16.27 25.44
C VAL A 51 31.68 16.00 24.60
N THR A 52 31.65 16.44 23.35
CA THR A 52 32.78 16.44 22.44
C THR A 52 33.24 17.87 22.21
N ASN A 53 34.55 18.08 22.16
CA ASN A 53 35.20 19.35 21.86
C ASN A 53 36.08 19.16 20.62
N GLU A 54 35.62 19.65 19.48
CA GLU A 54 36.34 19.60 18.21
C GLU A 54 37.21 20.84 17.97
N SER A 55 37.28 21.76 18.93
CA SER A 55 38.14 22.95 18.85
C SER A 55 39.57 22.70 19.31
N ASP A 56 40.50 23.49 18.78
CA ASP A 56 41.94 23.43 19.05
C ASP A 56 42.34 23.80 20.51
N SER A 57 41.36 24.10 21.38
CA SER A 57 41.57 24.53 22.76
C SER A 57 40.73 23.72 23.74
N ALA A 58 41.33 23.32 24.86
CA ALA A 58 40.60 22.71 25.97
C ALA A 58 39.60 23.71 26.57
N THR A 59 38.42 23.23 26.96
CA THR A 59 37.35 24.09 27.51
C THR A 59 36.55 23.41 28.63
N ASN A 60 35.88 24.24 29.44
CA ASN A 60 34.87 23.79 30.39
C ASN A 60 33.48 23.98 29.76
N ALA A 61 32.94 22.91 29.17
CA ALA A 61 31.60 22.94 28.59
C ALA A 61 30.54 23.08 29.70
N ALA A 62 29.59 24.00 29.52
CA ALA A 62 28.50 24.23 30.46
C ALA A 62 27.22 23.56 29.93
N VAL A 63 26.91 22.37 30.44
CA VAL A 63 25.77 21.58 29.99
C VAL A 63 24.52 21.97 30.77
N SER A 64 23.45 22.26 30.05
CA SER A 64 22.12 22.53 30.59
C SER A 64 21.10 21.54 30.05
N VAL A 65 20.29 20.95 30.94
CA VAL A 65 19.32 19.91 30.59
C VAL A 65 17.90 20.45 30.74
N ARG A 66 17.07 20.26 29.72
CA ARG A 66 15.66 20.71 29.66
C ARG A 66 14.72 19.56 29.33
N VAL A 67 13.50 19.63 29.87
CA VAL A 67 12.36 18.81 29.42
C VAL A 67 11.54 19.60 28.39
N MET A 68 11.26 18.98 27.26
CA MET A 68 10.71 19.60 26.06
C MET A 68 9.44 18.87 25.58
N ARG A 69 8.53 19.58 24.93
CA ARG A 69 7.41 19.00 24.16
C ARG A 69 7.34 19.72 22.81
N ARG A 70 7.13 18.99 21.70
CA ARG A 70 7.09 19.57 20.34
C ARG A 70 6.16 20.79 20.31
N GLY A 71 6.63 21.88 19.69
CA GLY A 71 5.90 23.15 19.57
C GLY A 71 5.83 24.01 20.84
N THR A 72 6.55 23.68 21.93
CA THR A 72 6.51 24.44 23.19
C THR A 72 7.90 24.66 23.80
N GLY A 73 8.05 25.74 24.57
CA GLY A 73 9.30 26.03 25.30
C GLY A 73 9.54 25.06 26.46
N GLY A 74 10.79 24.62 26.65
CA GLY A 74 11.16 23.62 27.65
C GLY A 74 11.70 24.15 28.97
N ALA A 75 11.29 23.52 30.07
CA ALA A 75 11.72 23.83 31.41
C ALA A 75 13.12 23.26 31.70
N LEU A 76 14.00 24.03 32.34
CA LEU A 76 15.31 23.58 32.81
C LEU A 76 15.14 22.61 33.98
N ILE A 77 15.74 21.42 33.88
CA ILE A 77 15.64 20.35 34.88
C ILE A 77 16.98 19.97 35.53
N GLY A 78 18.12 20.39 34.98
CA GLY A 78 19.45 20.24 35.59
C GLY A 78 20.56 20.98 34.84
N LYS A 79 21.74 21.09 35.45
CA LYS A 79 22.96 21.68 34.88
C LYS A 79 24.20 20.95 35.42
N THR A 80 25.26 20.89 34.61
CA THR A 80 26.59 20.42 35.02
C THR A 80 27.67 21.11 34.19
N SER A 81 28.95 20.92 34.50
CA SER A 81 30.05 21.36 33.65
C SER A 81 31.14 20.30 33.57
N VAL A 82 31.77 20.18 32.40
CA VAL A 82 32.76 19.14 32.11
C VAL A 82 33.98 19.75 31.39
N ALA A 83 35.17 19.51 31.94
CA ALA A 83 36.44 19.94 31.39
C ALA A 83 36.91 18.98 30.30
N VAL A 84 36.82 19.38 29.03
CA VAL A 84 37.13 18.57 27.84
C VAL A 84 38.35 19.14 27.14
N ALA A 85 39.35 18.29 26.86
CA ALA A 85 40.54 18.68 26.09
C ALA A 85 40.18 19.04 24.64
N ALA A 86 41.10 19.69 23.91
CA ALA A 86 40.99 19.89 22.47
C ALA A 86 40.88 18.53 21.74
N HIS A 87 40.10 18.47 20.67
CA HIS A 87 39.83 17.26 19.85
C HIS A 87 39.55 16.00 20.67
N SER A 88 38.71 16.12 21.71
CA SER A 88 38.47 15.05 22.68
C SER A 88 37.00 15.02 23.10
N ALA A 89 36.55 13.85 23.55
CA ALA A 89 35.25 13.67 24.18
C ALA A 89 35.38 13.30 25.66
N LYS A 90 34.42 13.70 26.50
CA LYS A 90 34.38 13.36 27.92
C LYS A 90 32.96 13.23 28.44
N SER A 91 32.73 12.17 29.21
CA SER A 91 31.44 11.92 29.83
C SER A 91 31.15 12.92 30.95
N PHE A 92 29.89 13.30 31.09
CA PHE A 92 29.38 14.07 32.23
C PHE A 92 28.27 13.30 32.94
N LEU A 93 28.07 13.64 34.21
CA LEU A 93 26.94 13.24 35.03
C LEU A 93 26.17 14.50 35.44
N VAL A 94 24.84 14.44 35.42
CA VAL A 94 23.97 15.54 35.85
C VAL A 94 22.75 15.01 36.58
N ASN A 95 22.52 15.54 37.79
CA ASN A 95 21.28 15.31 38.53
C ASN A 95 20.17 16.18 37.91
N VAL A 96 19.01 15.58 37.66
CA VAL A 96 17.84 16.27 37.11
C VAL A 96 16.59 16.04 37.95
N LYS A 97 15.70 17.04 37.99
CA LYS A 97 14.39 16.97 38.67
C LYS A 97 13.27 17.39 37.73
N VAL A 98 12.29 16.51 37.54
CA VAL A 98 11.15 16.72 36.63
C VAL A 98 10.08 17.59 37.34
N PRO A 99 9.60 18.70 36.74
CA PRO A 99 8.59 19.54 37.36
C PRO A 99 7.23 18.82 37.49
N ALA A 100 6.65 18.84 38.70
CA ALA A 100 5.32 18.25 38.96
C ALA A 100 4.17 18.97 38.21
N SER A 101 4.43 20.21 37.76
CA SER A 101 3.50 21.07 37.00
C SER A 101 3.29 20.65 35.55
N LEU A 102 4.07 19.69 35.02
CA LEU A 102 3.86 19.18 33.66
C LEU A 102 2.44 18.58 33.50
N LYS A 103 1.75 18.98 32.42
CA LYS A 103 0.44 18.44 32.01
C LYS A 103 0.61 17.02 31.45
N LYS A 104 -0.47 16.22 31.41
CA LYS A 104 -0.47 14.90 30.75
C LYS A 104 0.09 15.02 29.33
N GLY A 105 0.95 14.08 28.95
CA GLY A 105 1.55 14.02 27.63
C GLY A 105 2.93 13.36 27.62
N THR A 106 3.49 13.28 26.42
CA THR A 106 4.80 12.68 26.14
C THR A 106 5.80 13.81 25.86
N TYR A 107 6.95 13.75 26.52
CA TYR A 107 8.00 14.77 26.53
C TYR A 107 9.35 14.11 26.25
N TYR A 108 10.32 14.84 25.71
CA TYR A 108 11.71 14.38 25.59
C TYR A 108 12.63 15.25 26.45
N VAL A 109 13.80 14.72 26.82
CA VAL A 109 14.84 15.47 27.53
C VAL A 109 15.94 15.86 26.54
N ALA A 110 16.43 17.09 26.62
CA ALA A 110 17.53 17.59 25.79
C ALA A 110 18.63 18.18 26.67
N ALA A 111 19.89 17.85 26.40
CA ALA A 111 21.07 18.42 27.06
C ALA A 111 21.89 19.21 26.04
N CYS A 112 22.23 20.45 26.36
CA CYS A 112 22.86 21.42 25.46
C CYS A 112 24.01 22.16 26.13
N THR A 113 25.09 22.42 25.39
CA THR A 113 26.13 23.41 25.75
C THR A 113 26.11 24.58 24.76
N PRO A 114 26.43 25.82 25.16
CA PRO A 114 26.79 26.88 24.22
C PRO A 114 27.99 26.43 23.37
N GLN A 115 27.91 26.63 22.05
CA GLN A 115 29.08 26.40 21.19
C GLN A 115 30.13 27.50 21.41
N GLY A 116 31.39 27.08 21.55
CA GLY A 116 32.53 27.98 21.58
C GLY A 116 33.04 28.25 20.16
N GLY A 117 32.57 29.33 19.54
CA GLY A 117 32.94 29.75 18.19
C GLY A 117 32.48 31.17 17.87
N ALA A 118 32.58 31.58 16.61
CA ALA A 118 32.15 32.92 16.16
C ALA A 118 30.64 33.17 16.42
N ASP A 119 29.82 32.12 16.38
CA ASP A 119 28.39 32.16 16.67
C ASP A 119 28.10 32.05 18.17
N LYS A 120 28.37 33.12 18.93
CA LYS A 120 27.95 33.27 20.33
C LYS A 120 26.41 33.38 20.46
N GLY A 121 25.72 32.27 20.24
CA GLY A 121 24.27 32.15 20.32
C GLY A 121 23.71 30.74 20.04
N ALA A 122 24.46 29.88 19.34
CA ALA A 122 24.04 28.52 19.02
C ALA A 122 24.30 27.51 20.16
N LEU A 123 23.50 26.45 20.21
CA LEU A 123 23.58 25.37 21.21
C LEU A 123 23.86 24.02 20.55
N GLY A 124 24.93 23.33 20.97
CA GLY A 124 25.19 21.94 20.60
C GLY A 124 24.48 20.98 21.56
N CYS A 125 23.47 20.25 21.06
CA CYS A 125 22.52 19.48 21.88
C CYS A 125 22.39 18.00 21.49
N ALA A 126 22.13 17.13 22.47
CA ALA A 126 21.62 15.78 22.26
C ALA A 126 20.33 15.53 23.09
N THR A 127 19.49 14.59 22.64
CA THR A 127 18.26 14.19 23.34
C THR A 127 18.37 12.82 24.02
N SER A 128 17.55 12.60 25.04
CA SER A 128 17.40 11.28 25.67
C SER A 128 16.82 10.27 24.68
N ALA A 129 17.35 9.05 24.66
CA ALA A 129 16.94 8.02 23.71
C ALA A 129 15.51 7.49 23.91
N ALA A 130 14.89 7.75 25.07
CA ALA A 130 13.52 7.39 25.39
C ALA A 130 12.70 8.59 25.89
N ASP A 131 11.40 8.57 25.62
CA ASP A 131 10.44 9.60 26.02
C ASP A 131 10.08 9.53 27.52
N LEU A 132 9.96 10.71 28.13
CA LEU A 132 9.43 10.93 29.46
C LEU A 132 7.90 11.06 29.42
N LYS A 133 7.21 9.97 29.79
CA LYS A 133 5.73 9.92 29.88
C LYS A 133 5.24 10.56 31.19
N ILE A 134 4.42 11.60 31.10
CA ILE A 134 3.81 12.29 32.25
C ILE A 134 2.32 11.95 32.34
N LYS A 135 1.90 11.44 33.51
CA LYS A 135 0.48 11.16 33.88
C LYS A 135 -0.24 10.26 32.86
N GLY A 136 0.43 9.19 32.41
CA GLY A 136 -0.14 8.22 31.46
C GLY A 136 -0.30 8.77 30.03
N GLY A 137 0.62 9.63 29.58
CA GLY A 137 0.71 10.04 28.17
C GLY A 137 0.90 8.82 27.25
N ASP A 138 0.23 8.86 26.11
CA ASP A 138 0.13 7.72 25.21
C ASP A 138 1.51 7.35 24.62
N PRO A 139 1.78 6.05 24.39
CA PRO A 139 2.96 5.65 23.65
C PRO A 139 2.84 6.17 22.22
N LEU A 140 3.84 6.95 21.76
CA LEU A 140 4.12 7.01 20.34
C LEU A 140 4.48 5.58 19.90
N GLN A 141 3.77 5.04 18.90
CA GLN A 141 4.02 3.68 18.43
C GLN A 141 5.40 3.57 17.80
N GLY A 142 6.31 2.83 18.47
CA GLY A 142 7.30 1.93 17.85
C GLY A 142 8.40 2.49 16.95
N LYS A 143 8.33 3.76 16.52
CA LYS A 143 9.36 4.45 15.73
C LYS A 143 9.85 5.67 16.54
N LEU A 144 11.17 5.90 16.51
CA LEU A 144 11.87 7.05 17.14
C LEU A 144 12.02 7.01 18.68
N ALA A 145 12.33 5.85 19.27
CA ALA A 145 13.01 5.76 20.57
C ALA A 145 13.83 4.46 20.66
N THR A 146 15.12 4.56 20.99
CA THR A 146 16.08 3.44 21.18
C THR A 146 16.14 2.33 20.10
N ARG A 147 17.12 2.44 19.18
CA ARG A 147 18.09 1.35 18.96
C ARG A 147 19.48 1.84 19.37
N ALA A 148 19.77 1.66 20.66
CA ALA A 148 21.11 1.81 21.20
C ALA A 148 21.28 0.75 22.30
N PHE A 149 22.13 -0.24 22.01
CA PHE A 149 22.59 -1.32 22.89
C PHE A 149 21.54 -2.30 23.45
N ASP A 150 21.56 -3.53 22.92
CA ASP A 150 21.91 -4.65 23.81
C ASP A 150 22.53 -5.84 23.05
N VAL A 151 23.80 -6.12 23.35
CA VAL A 151 24.27 -7.47 23.75
C VAL A 151 25.38 -7.24 24.78
N GLN A 152 25.03 -7.23 26.06
CA GLN A 152 26.02 -7.33 27.14
C GLN A 152 26.57 -8.76 27.25
N ASN A 153 27.86 -8.90 26.95
CA ASN A 153 28.83 -9.79 27.61
C ASN A 153 30.19 -9.48 26.97
N GLY A 154 31.01 -8.54 27.45
CA GLY A 154 31.22 -8.10 28.83
C GLY A 154 32.71 -8.29 29.14
N THR A 155 33.30 -7.55 30.08
CA THR A 155 34.65 -7.87 30.62
C THR A 155 34.97 -6.99 31.83
N VAL A 156 35.30 -7.62 32.96
CA VAL A 156 36.12 -6.99 34.01
C VAL A 156 37.07 -8.05 34.59
N ALA A 157 38.33 -7.64 34.78
CA ALA A 157 39.39 -8.31 35.56
C ALA A 157 40.10 -9.57 34.98
N ALA A 158 41.13 -9.27 34.17
CA ALA A 158 42.55 -9.64 34.41
C ALA A 158 43.07 -11.10 34.32
N SER A 159 44.24 -11.20 33.66
CA SER A 159 45.20 -12.32 33.57
C SER A 159 44.86 -13.49 32.62
N GLY A 160 45.85 -13.85 31.79
CA GLY A 160 45.74 -14.93 30.79
C GLY A 160 45.71 -14.41 29.34
N LYS A 161 46.68 -14.86 28.52
CA LYS A 161 46.86 -14.43 27.12
C LYS A 161 45.62 -14.76 26.26
N ALA A 162 45.03 -13.75 25.60
CA ALA A 162 44.14 -13.92 24.46
C ALA A 162 44.34 -12.77 23.46
N HIS A 163 44.40 -13.07 22.17
CA HIS A 163 44.53 -12.05 21.12
C HIS A 163 43.21 -11.30 20.93
N ALA A 164 43.29 -9.99 20.70
CA ALA A 164 42.12 -9.19 20.34
C ALA A 164 41.59 -9.60 18.95
N SER A 165 40.30 -9.96 18.87
CA SER A 165 39.59 -10.03 17.60
C SER A 165 39.38 -8.61 17.07
N GLN A 166 39.73 -8.37 15.80
CA GLN A 166 39.49 -7.07 15.16
C GLN A 166 37.99 -6.74 15.15
N ALA A 167 37.66 -5.44 15.19
CA ALA A 167 36.32 -5.01 14.80
C ALA A 167 36.05 -5.48 13.36
N PRO A 168 34.85 -6.00 13.03
CA PRO A 168 34.56 -6.44 11.68
C PRO A 168 34.71 -5.24 10.74
N ALA A 169 35.60 -5.37 9.76
CA ALA A 169 35.71 -4.39 8.68
C ALA A 169 34.35 -4.30 7.98
N CYS A 170 33.84 -3.08 7.79
CA CYS A 170 32.61 -2.86 7.05
C CYS A 170 32.84 -3.25 5.59
N THR A 171 31.86 -3.92 4.98
CA THR A 171 31.99 -4.56 3.66
C THR A 171 30.99 -3.96 2.66
N PRO A 172 31.23 -4.11 1.35
CA PRO A 172 30.24 -3.81 0.33
C PRO A 172 28.94 -4.60 0.55
N GLY A 173 27.80 -3.96 0.32
CA GLY A 173 26.54 -4.66 0.11
C GLY A 173 26.57 -5.49 -1.19
N ALA A 174 25.85 -6.60 -1.23
CA ALA A 174 25.77 -7.42 -2.44
C ALA A 174 25.12 -6.65 -3.60
N ARG A 175 25.66 -6.76 -4.82
CA ARG A 175 25.08 -6.13 -6.03
C ARG A 175 24.10 -7.04 -6.78
N THR A 176 23.56 -8.05 -6.10
CA THR A 176 22.45 -8.90 -6.56
C THR A 176 21.72 -9.49 -5.35
N LEU A 177 20.43 -9.80 -5.50
CA LEU A 177 19.65 -10.63 -4.57
C LEU A 177 19.36 -12.03 -5.13
N SER A 178 19.93 -12.39 -6.28
CA SER A 178 19.79 -13.75 -6.82
C SER A 178 20.67 -14.74 -6.05
N GLU A 179 20.25 -16.01 -6.08
CA GLU A 179 20.94 -17.12 -5.42
C GLU A 179 21.98 -17.75 -6.37
N PRO A 180 23.06 -18.37 -5.88
CA PRO A 180 23.95 -19.15 -6.72
C PRO A 180 23.17 -20.27 -7.44
N GLY A 181 23.33 -20.38 -8.76
CA GLY A 181 22.55 -21.31 -9.59
C GLY A 181 21.30 -20.70 -10.24
N ASN A 182 20.92 -19.46 -9.91
CA ASN A 182 19.88 -18.74 -10.65
C ASN A 182 20.41 -18.20 -11.98
N ARG A 183 19.61 -18.37 -13.04
CA ARG A 183 19.91 -17.99 -14.43
C ARG A 183 18.86 -17.08 -15.07
N VAL A 184 17.96 -16.55 -14.26
CA VAL A 184 16.76 -15.81 -14.67
C VAL A 184 16.83 -14.45 -13.99
N TRP A 185 17.23 -13.42 -14.75
CA TRP A 185 17.58 -12.09 -14.23
C TRP A 185 18.49 -12.13 -12.97
N PRO A 186 19.62 -12.87 -13.01
CA PRO A 186 20.53 -13.00 -11.87
C PRO A 186 21.21 -11.68 -11.45
N GLU A 187 21.14 -10.64 -12.27
CA GLU A 187 21.66 -9.31 -11.96
C GLU A 187 20.78 -8.49 -10.99
N LEU A 188 19.51 -8.86 -10.78
CA LEU A 188 18.55 -7.97 -10.12
C LEU A 188 18.71 -7.88 -8.59
N GLY A 189 18.38 -6.69 -8.08
CA GLY A 189 18.35 -6.39 -6.65
C GLY A 189 19.71 -6.11 -6.04
N ASN A 190 19.71 -5.69 -4.78
CA ASN A 190 20.90 -5.31 -4.01
C ASN A 190 20.70 -5.69 -2.53
N GLY A 191 21.78 -6.14 -1.88
CA GLY A 191 21.78 -6.65 -0.50
C GLY A 191 22.59 -5.80 0.48
N GLY A 192 22.63 -6.25 1.73
CA GLY A 192 23.27 -5.53 2.84
C GLY A 192 22.40 -4.42 3.46
N TYR A 193 21.20 -4.20 2.92
CA TYR A 193 20.18 -3.31 3.47
C TYR A 193 18.76 -3.78 3.09
N LYS A 194 17.74 -3.19 3.73
CA LYS A 194 16.32 -3.34 3.42
C LYS A 194 15.70 -1.98 3.07
N SER A 195 15.00 -1.92 1.93
CA SER A 195 14.13 -0.80 1.57
C SER A 195 12.92 -0.72 2.50
N LEU A 196 12.68 0.46 3.09
CA LEU A 196 11.56 0.70 3.99
C LEU A 196 10.49 1.59 3.37
N HIS A 197 10.92 2.68 2.72
CA HIS A 197 10.05 3.67 2.09
C HIS A 197 10.81 4.38 0.97
N THR A 198 10.09 4.81 -0.07
CA THR A 198 10.66 5.61 -1.17
C THR A 198 9.72 6.77 -1.49
N ASP A 199 10.19 8.00 -1.30
CA ASP A 199 9.55 9.20 -1.84
C ASP A 199 10.05 9.42 -3.28
N VAL A 200 9.14 9.56 -4.25
CA VAL A 200 9.45 9.72 -5.68
C VAL A 200 9.04 11.11 -6.15
N PHE A 201 10.01 12.00 -6.37
CA PHE A 201 9.76 13.38 -6.83
C PHE A 201 10.03 13.47 -8.33
N THR A 202 8.99 13.26 -9.12
CA THR A 202 9.06 13.34 -10.58
C THR A 202 8.80 14.76 -11.05
N VAL A 203 9.77 15.38 -11.73
CA VAL A 203 9.56 16.69 -12.39
C VAL A 203 9.68 16.49 -13.88
N TYR A 204 8.55 16.21 -14.53
CA TYR A 204 8.50 15.71 -15.91
C TYR A 204 7.89 16.74 -16.88
N ASP A 205 8.64 17.10 -17.90
CA ASP A 205 8.12 17.81 -19.07
C ASP A 205 7.64 16.80 -20.11
N ALA A 206 6.32 16.66 -20.21
CA ALA A 206 5.66 15.78 -21.15
C ALA A 206 5.90 16.18 -22.62
N VAL A 207 6.24 17.45 -22.89
CA VAL A 207 6.46 17.95 -24.26
C VAL A 207 7.84 17.56 -24.76
N THR A 208 8.90 17.72 -23.95
CA THR A 208 10.26 17.29 -24.33
C THR A 208 10.60 15.86 -23.93
N ASP A 209 9.75 15.20 -23.13
CA ASP A 209 9.93 13.83 -22.60
C ASP A 209 11.22 13.73 -21.77
N LYS A 210 11.29 14.57 -20.74
CA LYS A 210 12.47 14.72 -19.87
C LYS A 210 12.11 14.97 -18.42
N PHE A 211 12.93 14.40 -17.54
CA PHE A 211 13.05 14.81 -16.16
C PHE A 211 13.93 16.05 -16.03
N LEU A 212 13.38 17.07 -15.38
CA LEU A 212 13.95 18.42 -15.22
C LEU A 212 14.60 18.61 -13.83
N PRO A 213 15.38 19.68 -13.62
CA PRO A 213 15.96 20.00 -12.31
C PRO A 213 14.91 20.03 -11.19
N GLY A 214 15.22 19.39 -10.07
CA GLY A 214 14.27 19.12 -8.99
C GLY A 214 13.74 17.69 -8.99
N ASN A 215 13.90 16.93 -10.08
CA ASN A 215 13.62 15.51 -10.13
C ASN A 215 14.61 14.70 -9.26
N HIS A 216 14.08 13.91 -8.33
CA HIS A 216 14.87 13.10 -7.41
C HIS A 216 14.08 11.94 -6.80
N VAL A 217 14.79 10.99 -6.18
CA VAL A 217 14.19 10.05 -5.22
C VAL A 217 14.82 10.20 -3.86
N GLU A 218 14.03 9.91 -2.83
CA GLU A 218 14.48 9.78 -1.46
C GLU A 218 14.19 8.37 -0.94
N LEU A 219 15.23 7.55 -0.77
CA LEU A 219 15.07 6.18 -0.32
C LEU A 219 15.43 6.06 1.17
N THR A 220 14.45 5.67 1.99
CA THR A 220 14.68 5.30 3.39
C THR A 220 15.08 3.85 3.48
N GLN A 221 16.34 3.62 3.84
CA GLN A 221 16.99 2.31 3.89
C GLN A 221 17.31 1.91 5.33
N GLN A 222 17.39 0.61 5.62
CA GLN A 222 17.96 0.08 6.87
C GLN A 222 19.04 -0.95 6.55
N SER A 223 20.28 -0.65 6.94
CA SER A 223 21.41 -1.57 6.81
C SER A 223 21.19 -2.87 7.58
N THR A 224 21.54 -4.00 6.98
CA THR A 224 21.52 -5.34 7.62
C THR A 224 22.93 -5.83 7.98
N GLN A 225 23.97 -5.19 7.45
CA GLN A 225 25.39 -5.37 7.76
C GLN A 225 26.08 -4.01 7.94
N CYS A 226 27.35 -3.95 8.36
CA CYS A 226 28.10 -2.69 8.26
C CYS A 226 28.53 -2.46 6.80
N LEU A 227 28.09 -1.36 6.19
CA LEU A 227 28.30 -1.08 4.78
C LEU A 227 29.48 -0.12 4.57
N SER A 228 30.48 -0.55 3.79
CA SER A 228 31.49 0.36 3.22
C SER A 228 31.04 0.99 1.90
N GLU A 229 30.14 0.31 1.18
CA GLU A 229 29.38 0.79 0.02
C GLU A 229 28.08 -0.02 -0.10
N PHE A 230 27.12 0.44 -0.89
CA PHE A 230 25.95 -0.32 -1.31
C PHE A 230 25.58 0.07 -2.75
N SER A 231 24.70 -0.67 -3.40
CA SER A 231 24.27 -0.37 -4.77
C SER A 231 22.76 -0.27 -4.92
N LEU A 232 22.32 0.40 -5.99
CA LEU A 232 20.97 0.40 -6.52
C LEU A 232 20.99 -0.04 -7.99
N ASP A 233 19.89 -0.58 -8.48
CA ASP A 233 19.62 -0.81 -9.88
C ASP A 233 19.25 0.50 -10.57
N PHE A 234 20.01 0.89 -11.60
CA PHE A 234 19.73 2.07 -12.41
C PHE A 234 20.35 1.92 -13.81
N ASP A 235 19.51 1.61 -14.81
CA ASP A 235 19.91 1.63 -16.22
C ASP A 235 19.78 3.07 -16.74
N ARG A 236 20.76 3.91 -16.40
CA ARG A 236 20.74 5.33 -16.80
C ARG A 236 20.94 5.56 -18.30
N LYS A 237 21.47 4.57 -19.04
CA LYS A 237 21.83 4.70 -20.45
C LYS A 237 22.01 3.34 -21.11
N ASN A 238 21.13 3.03 -22.07
CA ASN A 238 21.26 1.85 -22.92
C ASN A 238 21.19 2.20 -24.42
N ASN A 239 21.49 1.21 -25.26
CA ASN A 239 21.63 1.37 -26.71
C ASN A 239 20.42 0.83 -27.48
N ILE A 240 19.20 0.89 -26.91
CA ILE A 240 18.00 0.41 -27.61
C ILE A 240 17.74 1.28 -28.85
N SER A 241 17.98 0.68 -30.01
CA SER A 241 17.85 1.32 -31.32
C SER A 241 16.60 0.84 -32.09
N SER A 242 15.66 0.17 -31.41
CA SER A 242 14.44 -0.35 -32.03
C SER A 242 13.44 0.79 -32.28
N THR A 243 13.60 1.42 -33.45
CA THR A 243 12.81 2.53 -34.01
C THR A 243 12.97 3.89 -33.33
N ALA A 244 12.87 4.96 -34.13
CA ALA A 244 13.03 6.35 -33.70
C ALA A 244 11.83 6.89 -32.86
N THR A 245 10.97 6.01 -32.36
CA THR A 245 9.70 6.36 -31.70
C THR A 245 9.67 6.06 -30.21
N THR A 246 10.56 5.20 -29.69
CA THR A 246 10.62 4.88 -28.25
C THR A 246 12.08 4.72 -27.82
N PRO A 247 12.73 5.76 -27.29
CA PRO A 247 14.14 5.73 -26.95
C PRO A 247 14.42 4.98 -25.65
N GLY A 248 15.62 4.42 -25.54
CA GLY A 248 16.19 4.04 -24.25
C GLY A 248 16.52 5.26 -23.37
N PRO A 249 16.74 5.08 -22.07
CA PRO A 249 17.11 6.16 -21.16
C PRO A 249 18.42 6.87 -21.55
N ASP A 250 18.49 8.15 -21.21
CA ASP A 250 19.71 8.95 -21.18
C ASP A 250 19.67 9.93 -19.99
N MET A 251 19.96 9.41 -18.80
CA MET A 251 19.87 10.11 -17.52
C MET A 251 21.25 10.44 -16.93
N THR A 252 21.32 11.58 -16.25
CA THR A 252 22.50 12.08 -15.55
C THR A 252 22.17 12.33 -14.09
N ILE A 253 22.95 11.72 -13.19
CA ILE A 253 22.91 12.01 -11.75
C ILE A 253 23.69 13.29 -11.49
N SER A 254 23.08 14.26 -10.81
CA SER A 254 23.72 15.53 -10.44
C SER A 254 24.32 15.51 -9.04
N SER A 255 23.71 14.77 -8.10
CA SER A 255 24.25 14.59 -6.74
C SER A 255 23.61 13.39 -6.02
N ILE A 256 24.35 12.82 -5.06
CA ILE A 256 23.84 11.85 -4.10
C ILE A 256 24.23 12.32 -2.69
N THR A 257 23.30 12.26 -1.75
CA THR A 257 23.57 12.45 -0.32
C THR A 257 23.02 11.30 0.51
N ILE A 258 23.64 11.06 1.66
CA ILE A 258 23.20 10.11 2.69
C ILE A 258 23.05 10.91 3.97
N ASP A 259 21.83 11.00 4.50
CA ASP A 259 21.46 11.84 5.64
C ASP A 259 21.93 13.31 5.50
N GLY A 260 21.92 13.82 4.27
CA GLY A 260 22.38 15.18 3.90
C GLY A 260 23.89 15.33 3.70
N VAL A 261 24.69 14.30 3.99
CA VAL A 261 26.14 14.28 3.72
C VAL A 261 26.39 13.81 2.28
N PRO A 262 27.20 14.52 1.46
CA PRO A 262 27.55 14.07 0.12
C PRO A 262 28.18 12.67 0.10
N ALA A 263 27.77 11.84 -0.85
CA ALA A 263 28.33 10.53 -1.11
C ALA A 263 28.98 10.49 -2.50
N THR A 264 30.03 9.68 -2.67
CA THR A 264 30.60 9.42 -4.00
C THR A 264 29.90 8.23 -4.65
N PHE A 265 29.87 8.18 -5.98
CA PHE A 265 29.19 7.11 -6.70
C PHE A 265 29.88 6.74 -8.01
N ALA A 266 29.65 5.51 -8.45
CA ALA A 266 30.09 4.98 -9.73
C ALA A 266 28.98 4.13 -10.34
N HIS A 267 28.92 4.05 -11.67
CA HIS A 267 28.14 3.01 -12.34
C HIS A 267 29.08 1.82 -12.55
N LYS A 268 28.61 0.63 -12.21
CA LYS A 268 29.34 -0.63 -12.35
C LYS A 268 28.46 -1.71 -12.92
N GLN A 269 29.12 -2.76 -13.39
CA GLN A 269 28.52 -4.04 -13.74
C GLN A 269 27.92 -4.73 -12.49
N PRO A 270 26.84 -5.53 -12.65
CA PRO A 270 26.38 -6.50 -11.66
C PRO A 270 27.47 -7.51 -11.25
N THR A 271 27.31 -8.12 -10.07
CA THR A 271 28.26 -9.09 -9.49
C THR A 271 27.60 -10.44 -9.18
N TYR A 272 28.33 -11.44 -8.69
CA TYR A 272 27.74 -12.76 -8.38
C TYR A 272 26.96 -12.77 -7.08
N ALA A 273 26.02 -13.70 -7.03
CA ALA A 273 25.55 -14.25 -5.77
C ALA A 273 26.74 -14.81 -4.97
N GLY A 274 27.11 -14.13 -3.89
CA GLY A 274 28.24 -14.49 -3.02
C GLY A 274 29.54 -13.70 -3.24
N ASP A 275 29.65 -12.90 -4.30
CA ASP A 275 30.78 -11.99 -4.55
C ASP A 275 30.25 -10.56 -4.73
N PRO A 276 30.43 -9.67 -3.74
CA PRO A 276 29.96 -8.29 -3.81
C PRO A 276 30.93 -7.35 -4.57
N ASN A 277 32.16 -7.80 -4.86
CA ASN A 277 33.15 -7.01 -5.59
C ASN A 277 33.02 -7.26 -7.10
N GLY A 278 32.73 -8.50 -7.52
CA GLY A 278 32.56 -8.92 -8.90
C GLY A 278 33.89 -8.94 -9.65
N LEU A 279 33.92 -8.39 -10.87
CA LEU A 279 35.18 -8.25 -11.64
C LEU A 279 36.28 -7.45 -10.90
N ASP A 280 35.93 -6.67 -9.88
CA ASP A 280 36.89 -5.97 -9.03
C ASP A 280 37.48 -6.86 -7.91
N ASP A 281 37.02 -8.10 -7.72
CA ASP A 281 37.53 -9.00 -6.67
C ASP A 281 38.91 -9.56 -7.04
N PRO A 282 39.95 -9.35 -6.20
CA PRO A 282 41.28 -9.89 -6.44
C PRO A 282 41.42 -11.40 -6.15
N ASP A 283 40.43 -12.08 -5.57
CA ASP A 283 40.45 -13.53 -5.32
C ASP A 283 39.97 -14.33 -6.54
N PRO A 284 40.85 -15.11 -7.23
CA PRO A 284 40.46 -15.95 -8.36
C PRO A 284 39.41 -17.02 -8.05
N LEU A 285 39.19 -17.35 -6.76
CA LEU A 285 38.19 -18.32 -6.32
C LEU A 285 36.78 -17.72 -6.25
N ALA A 286 36.63 -16.41 -6.03
CA ALA A 286 35.33 -15.73 -6.08
C ALA A 286 34.69 -15.84 -7.48
N HIS A 287 35.51 -15.68 -8.52
CA HIS A 287 35.12 -15.86 -9.93
C HIS A 287 34.75 -17.31 -10.28
N GLN A 288 35.12 -18.29 -9.46
CA GLN A 288 34.95 -19.71 -9.77
C GLN A 288 33.48 -20.16 -9.73
N ALA A 289 32.62 -19.45 -8.99
CA ALA A 289 31.18 -19.71 -8.89
C ALA A 289 30.44 -19.66 -10.24
N SER A 290 30.94 -18.89 -11.21
CA SER A 290 30.38 -18.81 -12.56
C SER A 290 30.52 -20.10 -13.36
N ASN A 291 31.59 -20.87 -13.13
CA ASN A 291 31.81 -22.14 -13.86
C ASN A 291 30.73 -23.19 -13.53
N THR A 292 29.99 -23.00 -12.43
CA THR A 292 28.86 -23.85 -12.02
C THR A 292 27.48 -23.27 -12.35
N ASN A 293 27.37 -22.06 -12.91
CA ASN A 293 26.09 -21.41 -13.21
C ASN A 293 26.10 -20.63 -14.55
N PRO A 294 26.14 -21.33 -15.70
CA PRO A 294 26.12 -20.68 -17.01
C PRO A 294 24.72 -20.15 -17.37
N VAL A 295 24.60 -18.84 -17.61
CA VAL A 295 23.35 -18.23 -18.13
C VAL A 295 23.09 -18.62 -19.59
N SER A 296 24.14 -18.93 -20.37
CA SER A 296 24.02 -19.59 -21.67
C SER A 296 25.03 -20.72 -21.79
N ALA A 297 24.70 -21.76 -22.57
CA ALA A 297 25.59 -22.91 -22.80
C ALA A 297 26.91 -22.56 -23.53
N THR A 298 27.05 -21.31 -23.98
CA THR A 298 28.19 -20.80 -24.75
C THR A 298 29.01 -19.75 -24.00
N ASN A 299 28.57 -19.28 -22.82
CA ASN A 299 29.33 -18.29 -22.04
C ASN A 299 29.93 -18.87 -20.75
N PRO A 300 31.25 -19.17 -20.73
CA PRO A 300 31.95 -19.57 -19.51
C PRO A 300 32.38 -18.37 -18.63
N ASN A 301 32.33 -17.12 -19.14
CA ASN A 301 32.94 -15.96 -18.49
C ASN A 301 31.91 -14.88 -18.08
N PRO A 302 31.87 -14.48 -16.81
CA PRO A 302 30.84 -13.60 -16.26
C PRO A 302 31.31 -12.12 -16.11
N PRO A 303 30.50 -11.13 -15.63
CA PRO A 303 29.14 -11.22 -15.09
C PRO A 303 28.09 -11.58 -16.11
N ALA A 304 27.16 -12.43 -15.67
CA ALA A 304 26.11 -12.95 -16.50
C ALA A 304 24.80 -12.21 -16.15
N CYS A 305 24.26 -11.47 -17.11
CA CYS A 305 22.95 -10.84 -17.03
C CYS A 305 21.92 -11.63 -17.85
N ALA A 306 20.63 -11.32 -17.68
CA ALA A 306 19.63 -11.73 -18.65
C ALA A 306 20.04 -11.29 -20.07
N PRO A 307 19.91 -12.17 -21.09
CA PRO A 307 20.21 -11.80 -22.46
C PRO A 307 19.23 -10.73 -22.94
N ILE A 308 19.72 -9.73 -23.68
CA ILE A 308 18.88 -8.62 -24.16
C ILE A 308 17.86 -9.03 -25.25
N ASN A 309 17.99 -10.22 -25.84
CA ASN A 309 17.06 -10.80 -26.81
C ASN A 309 17.33 -12.31 -26.98
N ASN A 310 16.49 -13.01 -27.75
CA ASN A 310 16.60 -14.45 -27.99
C ASN A 310 17.62 -14.89 -29.07
N ASN A 311 18.37 -13.97 -29.69
CA ASN A 311 19.39 -14.30 -30.69
C ASN A 311 20.60 -14.98 -30.03
N ALA A 312 21.05 -16.10 -30.56
CA ALA A 312 22.22 -16.84 -30.09
C ALA A 312 23.50 -15.98 -29.94
N SER A 313 23.67 -14.93 -30.77
CA SER A 313 24.81 -14.01 -30.63
C SER A 313 24.71 -13.01 -29.46
N SER A 314 23.52 -12.84 -28.87
CA SER A 314 23.27 -12.03 -27.67
C SER A 314 23.23 -12.87 -26.39
N GLN A 315 23.31 -14.20 -26.50
CA GLN A 315 23.29 -15.14 -25.37
C GLN A 315 24.65 -15.20 -24.67
N GLY A 316 24.84 -14.34 -23.66
CA GLY A 316 26.10 -14.21 -22.94
C GLY A 316 26.96 -13.01 -23.36
N ALA A 317 26.33 -11.96 -23.89
CA ALA A 317 26.96 -10.64 -23.94
C ALA A 317 27.31 -10.17 -22.52
N ALA A 318 28.35 -9.34 -22.40
CA ALA A 318 28.67 -8.68 -21.14
C ALA A 318 27.49 -7.80 -20.69
N CYS A 319 27.27 -7.73 -19.38
CA CYS A 319 26.30 -6.84 -18.75
C CYS A 319 26.52 -5.35 -19.13
N GLY A 320 25.50 -4.52 -18.88
CA GLY A 320 25.65 -3.06 -18.85
C GLY A 320 25.98 -2.56 -17.44
N ASP A 321 26.52 -1.34 -17.31
CA ASP A 321 26.83 -0.72 -16.01
C ASP A 321 25.56 -0.25 -15.26
N THR A 322 24.68 -1.21 -14.94
CA THR A 322 23.34 -1.00 -14.40
C THR A 322 23.30 -0.89 -12.88
N LYS A 323 24.44 -0.99 -12.19
CA LYS A 323 24.54 -0.80 -10.73
C LYS A 323 25.07 0.58 -10.41
N LEU A 324 24.24 1.42 -9.81
CA LEU A 324 24.64 2.65 -9.16
C LEU A 324 25.23 2.30 -7.79
N VAL A 325 26.56 2.18 -7.72
CA VAL A 325 27.31 1.93 -6.49
C VAL A 325 27.54 3.26 -5.76
N ILE A 326 27.18 3.32 -4.49
CA ILE A 326 27.22 4.50 -3.63
C ILE A 326 28.15 4.22 -2.45
N THR A 327 29.21 5.01 -2.34
CA THR A 327 30.19 4.96 -1.25
C THR A 327 29.93 6.13 -0.29
N PRO A 328 29.45 5.87 0.95
CA PRO A 328 29.22 6.91 1.94
C PRO A 328 30.54 7.54 2.43
N ALA A 329 30.47 8.78 2.90
CA ALA A 329 31.64 9.50 3.44
C ALA A 329 32.24 8.83 4.70
N GLN A 330 31.46 8.01 5.41
CA GLN A 330 31.87 7.12 6.50
C GLN A 330 31.04 5.81 6.40
N PRO A 331 31.57 4.65 6.80
CA PRO A 331 30.81 3.40 6.76
C PRO A 331 29.51 3.46 7.59
N ILE A 332 28.45 2.83 7.09
CA ILE A 332 27.12 2.81 7.73
C ILE A 332 27.03 1.58 8.65
N PRO A 333 26.91 1.75 9.99
CA PRO A 333 26.85 0.60 10.92
C PRO A 333 25.59 -0.24 10.76
N ALA A 334 25.69 -1.56 10.95
CA ALA A 334 24.55 -2.48 10.84
C ALA A 334 23.34 -2.08 11.71
N GLY A 335 22.14 -2.19 11.16
CA GLY A 335 20.88 -1.81 11.82
C GLY A 335 20.58 -0.31 11.79
N THR A 336 21.49 0.51 11.26
CA THR A 336 21.26 1.96 11.04
C THR A 336 20.24 2.17 9.93
N THR A 337 19.24 2.99 10.20
CA THR A 337 18.36 3.57 9.18
C THR A 337 18.99 4.85 8.64
N PHE A 338 19.05 4.99 7.33
CA PHE A 338 19.67 6.11 6.62
C PHE A 338 18.80 6.51 5.41
N LYS A 339 18.82 7.80 5.06
CA LYS A 339 18.07 8.36 3.92
C LYS A 339 19.02 8.68 2.78
N VAL A 340 18.82 8.04 1.63
CA VAL A 340 19.59 8.30 0.40
C VAL A 340 18.79 9.24 -0.50
N VAL A 341 19.34 10.40 -0.86
CA VAL A 341 18.70 11.34 -1.80
C VAL A 341 19.52 11.37 -3.08
N ILE A 342 18.89 11.08 -4.22
CA ILE A 342 19.53 10.98 -5.53
C ILE A 342 18.85 11.97 -6.48
N ASN A 343 19.55 13.03 -6.86
CA ASN A 343 19.06 14.02 -7.82
C ASN A 343 19.52 13.62 -9.23
N TYR A 344 18.60 13.53 -10.18
CA TYR A 344 18.89 13.12 -11.55
C TYR A 344 17.93 13.73 -12.56
N THR A 345 18.43 13.99 -13.77
CA THR A 345 17.71 14.62 -14.88
C THR A 345 18.03 13.92 -16.19
N GLY A 346 17.25 14.15 -17.24
CA GLY A 346 17.49 13.59 -18.56
C GLY A 346 16.28 12.87 -19.13
N GLN A 347 16.49 11.96 -20.07
CA GLN A 347 15.42 11.22 -20.71
C GLN A 347 15.19 9.89 -19.97
N PRO A 348 14.01 9.66 -19.36
CA PRO A 348 13.59 8.29 -19.01
C PRO A 348 13.38 7.46 -20.29
N GLY A 349 13.35 6.14 -20.17
CA GLY A 349 13.04 5.32 -21.34
C GLY A 349 12.75 3.87 -21.02
N ILE A 350 12.91 3.04 -22.04
CA ILE A 350 12.66 1.61 -21.99
C ILE A 350 13.93 0.76 -21.89
N ARG A 351 13.73 -0.50 -21.52
CA ARG A 351 14.68 -1.62 -21.55
C ARG A 351 14.11 -2.73 -22.42
N SER A 352 14.98 -3.64 -22.85
CA SER A 352 14.60 -4.77 -23.70
C SER A 352 14.60 -6.07 -22.89
N ASN A 353 13.52 -6.82 -23.03
CA ASN A 353 13.22 -8.07 -22.37
C ASN A 353 13.21 -9.17 -23.44
N PRO A 354 14.02 -10.23 -23.29
CA PRO A 354 14.15 -11.27 -24.31
C PRO A 354 12.86 -12.06 -24.56
N SER A 355 11.94 -12.07 -23.59
CA SER A 355 10.73 -12.91 -23.59
C SER A 355 9.42 -12.14 -23.70
N LEU A 356 9.35 -10.87 -23.25
CA LEU A 356 8.15 -10.04 -23.33
C LEU A 356 8.20 -8.93 -24.39
N GLY A 357 9.38 -8.44 -24.80
CA GLY A 357 9.49 -7.29 -25.70
C GLY A 357 10.23 -6.12 -25.05
N ASN A 358 9.63 -4.95 -24.95
CA ASN A 358 10.21 -3.81 -24.21
C ASN A 358 9.41 -3.55 -22.92
N GLU A 359 10.05 -2.91 -21.94
CA GLU A 359 9.54 -2.58 -20.59
C GLU A 359 10.12 -1.23 -20.11
N GLY A 360 9.47 -0.51 -19.18
CA GLY A 360 9.92 0.76 -18.61
C GLY A 360 8.98 1.94 -18.91
N TRP A 361 9.56 3.08 -19.30
CA TRP A 361 8.84 4.35 -19.54
C TRP A 361 8.52 4.53 -21.03
N PHE A 362 7.27 4.26 -21.41
CA PHE A 362 6.78 4.37 -22.79
C PHE A 362 6.30 5.77 -23.09
N LYS A 363 7.13 6.55 -23.78
CA LYS A 363 6.74 7.86 -24.31
C LYS A 363 5.44 7.78 -25.11
N ASN A 364 4.45 8.57 -24.72
CA ASN A 364 3.26 8.82 -25.53
C ASN A 364 3.43 10.12 -26.31
N ASN A 365 3.47 10.01 -27.64
CA ASN A 365 3.65 11.15 -28.55
C ASN A 365 2.60 11.18 -29.67
N SER A 366 1.41 10.62 -29.40
CA SER A 366 0.23 10.67 -30.27
C SER A 366 -1.00 11.14 -29.48
N PRO A 367 -1.29 12.46 -29.41
CA PRO A 367 -0.61 13.58 -30.08
C PRO A 367 0.76 13.95 -29.50
N ALA A 368 1.49 14.85 -30.16
CA ALA A 368 2.84 15.24 -29.74
C ALA A 368 2.85 15.82 -28.31
N GLY A 369 3.76 15.30 -27.48
CA GLY A 369 3.87 15.68 -26.07
C GLY A 369 2.72 15.18 -25.18
N GLU A 370 1.98 14.15 -25.59
CA GLU A 370 0.86 13.59 -24.81
C GLU A 370 1.29 13.21 -23.39
N GLY A 371 2.41 12.48 -23.24
CA GLY A 371 3.00 12.15 -21.95
C GLY A 371 3.78 10.84 -21.98
N ALA A 372 3.49 9.92 -21.05
CA ALA A 372 4.10 8.60 -20.97
C ALA A 372 3.20 7.59 -20.24
N MET A 373 3.47 6.31 -20.45
CA MET A 373 2.85 5.18 -19.78
C MET A 373 3.96 4.31 -19.16
N VAL A 374 3.72 3.71 -18.01
CA VAL A 374 4.67 2.80 -17.35
C VAL A 374 4.14 1.37 -17.40
N THR A 375 4.98 0.43 -17.85
CA THR A 375 4.79 -1.03 -17.71
C THR A 375 6.18 -1.64 -17.58
N SER A 376 6.53 -2.24 -16.43
CA SER A 376 7.90 -2.50 -15.99
C SER A 376 8.25 -3.96 -15.63
N GLU A 377 7.41 -4.97 -15.84
CA GLU A 377 7.80 -6.36 -15.49
C GLU A 377 8.90 -6.95 -16.40
N PRO A 378 9.98 -7.55 -15.84
CA PRO A 378 10.34 -7.65 -14.41
C PRO A 378 11.33 -6.59 -13.96
N SER A 379 11.88 -5.77 -14.88
CA SER A 379 13.02 -4.90 -14.58
C SER A 379 13.00 -3.51 -15.23
N GLY A 380 11.85 -3.03 -15.72
CA GLY A 380 11.71 -1.77 -16.44
C GLY A 380 11.88 -0.52 -15.57
N THR A 381 11.58 -0.61 -14.27
CA THR A 381 11.58 0.55 -13.35
C THR A 381 12.96 1.22 -13.24
N MET A 382 14.04 0.43 -13.32
CA MET A 382 15.41 0.95 -13.30
C MET A 382 15.77 1.80 -14.53
N ALA A 383 14.94 1.81 -15.58
CA ALA A 383 15.08 2.62 -16.79
C ALA A 383 14.60 4.08 -16.61
N TRP A 384 13.99 4.41 -15.47
CA TRP A 384 13.52 5.75 -15.17
C TRP A 384 13.69 6.15 -13.69
N MET A 385 14.02 5.22 -12.79
CA MET A 385 14.25 5.50 -11.38
C MET A 385 15.36 4.61 -10.77
N PRO A 386 16.29 5.13 -9.95
CA PRO A 386 17.23 4.30 -9.21
C PRO A 386 16.54 3.65 -8.00
N LEU A 387 16.51 2.32 -7.93
CA LEU A 387 15.82 1.56 -6.88
C LEU A 387 16.50 0.22 -6.55
N ASN A 388 15.96 -0.53 -5.60
CA ASN A 388 16.34 -1.94 -5.42
C ASN A 388 15.37 -2.80 -6.24
N ASN A 389 15.76 -3.20 -7.45
CA ASN A 389 14.85 -3.67 -8.48
C ASN A 389 14.65 -5.20 -8.44
N GLN A 390 14.03 -5.67 -7.36
CA GLN A 390 13.68 -7.08 -7.17
C GLN A 390 12.28 -7.19 -6.56
N ALA A 391 11.44 -8.11 -7.05
CA ALA A 391 10.02 -8.19 -6.69
C ALA A 391 9.78 -8.42 -5.18
N SER A 392 10.65 -9.19 -4.53
CA SER A 392 10.63 -9.42 -3.08
C SER A 392 11.07 -8.22 -2.23
N VAL A 393 11.59 -7.15 -2.85
CA VAL A 393 11.95 -5.89 -2.17
C VAL A 393 10.82 -4.88 -2.31
N LYS A 394 9.99 -4.81 -1.27
CA LYS A 394 8.79 -3.98 -1.24
C LYS A 394 8.85 -2.90 -0.16
N PRO A 395 9.30 -1.67 -0.47
CA PRO A 395 9.04 -0.49 0.35
C PRO A 395 7.61 0.02 0.13
N THR A 396 7.12 0.90 1.03
CA THR A 396 5.95 1.74 0.73
C THR A 396 6.36 2.97 -0.08
N TYR A 397 5.42 3.63 -0.75
CA TYR A 397 5.72 4.74 -1.66
C TYR A 397 4.82 5.96 -1.43
N ASP A 398 5.44 7.13 -1.48
CA ASP A 398 4.77 8.42 -1.68
C ASP A 398 5.29 9.00 -3.01
N ILE A 399 4.39 9.35 -3.92
CA ILE A 399 4.72 9.70 -5.31
C ILE A 399 4.22 11.11 -5.62
N HIS A 400 5.16 11.98 -5.98
CA HIS A 400 5.00 13.41 -6.15
C HIS A 400 5.34 13.79 -7.59
N THR A 401 4.35 13.83 -8.47
CA THR A 401 4.58 14.02 -9.91
C THR A 401 4.12 15.40 -10.37
N THR A 402 5.10 16.26 -10.66
CA THR A 402 4.96 17.62 -11.18
C THR A 402 5.10 17.63 -12.69
N ILE A 403 4.06 18.10 -13.38
CA ILE A 403 3.96 18.11 -14.85
C ILE A 403 3.44 19.45 -15.37
N ASN A 404 3.61 19.69 -16.67
CA ASN A 404 3.12 20.89 -17.36
C ASN A 404 1.62 21.12 -17.08
N TYR A 405 1.25 22.40 -16.96
CA TYR A 405 -0.14 22.82 -16.81
C TYR A 405 -0.40 24.05 -17.68
N ASP A 406 -1.52 24.04 -18.40
CA ASP A 406 -2.01 25.18 -19.17
C ASP A 406 -3.36 25.66 -18.62
N PRO A 407 -3.39 26.80 -17.91
CA PRO A 407 -4.65 27.37 -17.40
C PRO A 407 -5.58 27.86 -18.52
N ALA A 408 -5.10 28.04 -19.76
CA ALA A 408 -5.96 28.42 -20.90
C ALA A 408 -6.82 27.26 -21.41
N LEU A 409 -6.47 26.01 -21.07
CA LEU A 409 -7.30 24.84 -21.38
C LEU A 409 -8.53 24.72 -20.47
N VAL A 410 -8.53 25.35 -19.30
CA VAL A 410 -9.63 25.27 -18.33
C VAL A 410 -10.78 26.17 -18.76
N VAL A 411 -11.85 25.58 -19.30
CA VAL A 411 -13.00 26.31 -19.85
C VAL A 411 -14.30 25.76 -19.25
N GLY A 412 -15.15 26.66 -18.74
CA GLY A 412 -16.47 26.29 -18.22
C GLY A 412 -16.46 25.37 -16.99
N GLY A 413 -15.33 25.27 -16.27
CA GLY A 413 -15.16 24.36 -15.14
C GLY A 413 -14.68 22.95 -15.53
N VAL A 414 -14.49 22.67 -16.82
CA VAL A 414 -13.80 21.48 -17.30
C VAL A 414 -12.30 21.77 -17.31
N ASP A 415 -11.49 20.90 -16.71
CA ASP A 415 -10.03 20.92 -16.79
C ASP A 415 -9.55 19.73 -17.65
N PRO A 416 -9.32 19.92 -18.96
CA PRO A 416 -8.84 18.89 -19.87
C PRO A 416 -7.31 18.88 -19.95
N ASN A 417 -6.59 19.39 -18.94
CA ASN A 417 -5.16 19.15 -18.84
C ASN A 417 -4.86 17.65 -18.63
N ARG A 418 -3.58 17.26 -18.68
CA ARG A 418 -3.12 15.87 -18.42
C ARG A 418 -3.54 15.39 -17.02
N VAL A 419 -3.16 14.20 -16.59
CA VAL A 419 -3.03 13.84 -15.17
C VAL A 419 -1.74 13.07 -14.97
N ALA A 420 -1.28 12.95 -13.73
CA ALA A 420 -0.29 11.97 -13.32
C ALA A 420 -0.96 10.95 -12.40
N ILE A 421 -0.81 9.67 -12.73
CA ILE A 421 -1.47 8.54 -12.10
C ILE A 421 -0.39 7.67 -11.46
N ALA A 422 -0.57 7.30 -10.19
CA ALA A 422 0.41 6.49 -9.45
C ALA A 422 -0.30 5.56 -8.44
N ASN A 423 0.48 4.69 -7.77
CA ASN A 423 -0.06 3.69 -6.85
C ASN A 423 -0.83 4.31 -5.65
N GLY A 424 -1.80 3.58 -5.11
CA GLY A 424 -2.55 3.95 -3.91
C GLY A 424 -3.64 5.00 -4.16
N ARG A 425 -3.79 5.94 -3.21
CA ARG A 425 -4.82 6.99 -3.22
C ARG A 425 -4.22 8.37 -3.50
N LEU A 426 -4.96 9.18 -4.26
CA LEU A 426 -4.61 10.58 -4.49
C LEU A 426 -4.88 11.40 -3.22
N VAL A 427 -3.85 12.06 -2.71
CA VAL A 427 -3.92 12.91 -1.51
C VAL A 427 -4.27 14.36 -1.88
N SER A 428 -3.70 14.88 -2.98
CA SER A 428 -3.95 16.26 -3.43
C SER A 428 -3.49 16.51 -4.86
N LYS A 429 -4.16 17.42 -5.57
CA LYS A 429 -3.68 18.10 -6.78
C LYS A 429 -3.30 19.54 -6.41
N VAL A 430 -2.12 20.02 -6.76
CA VAL A 430 -1.63 21.38 -6.44
C VAL A 430 -1.21 22.09 -7.73
N ILE A 431 -1.81 23.24 -8.05
CA ILE A 431 -1.39 24.09 -9.19
C ILE A 431 -0.29 25.04 -8.73
N ASN A 432 0.82 25.08 -9.47
CA ASN A 432 1.98 25.91 -9.21
C ASN A 432 2.05 27.06 -10.24
N PRO A 433 2.47 28.27 -9.85
CA PRO A 433 2.71 29.36 -10.80
C PRO A 433 3.90 29.02 -11.74
N PRO A 434 4.03 29.73 -12.88
CA PRO A 434 5.18 29.61 -13.77
C PRO A 434 6.53 29.78 -13.06
N ASP A 435 7.48 28.90 -13.40
CA ASP A 435 8.84 28.88 -12.87
C ASP A 435 9.88 28.67 -14.00
N ALA A 436 11.12 28.37 -13.64
CA ALA A 436 12.21 28.17 -14.62
C ALA A 436 12.11 26.85 -15.41
N ASN A 437 11.40 25.84 -14.88
CA ASN A 437 11.16 24.56 -15.54
C ASN A 437 9.92 24.65 -16.45
N PHE A 438 8.88 25.34 -15.98
CA PHE A 438 7.58 25.48 -16.65
C PHE A 438 7.19 26.97 -16.80
N PRO A 439 7.89 27.74 -17.67
CA PRO A 439 7.66 29.17 -17.82
C PRO A 439 6.33 29.53 -18.53
N SER A 440 5.73 28.57 -19.24
CA SER A 440 4.46 28.73 -19.96
C SER A 440 3.35 28.02 -19.21
N GLY A 441 2.36 28.76 -18.70
CA GLY A 441 1.19 28.23 -17.98
C GLY A 441 1.47 27.77 -16.54
N GLY A 442 2.67 27.28 -16.27
CA GLY A 442 3.09 26.75 -14.98
C GLY A 442 3.05 25.24 -14.94
N SER A 443 2.96 24.70 -13.73
CA SER A 443 2.94 23.26 -13.51
C SER A 443 1.86 22.89 -12.50
N ARG A 444 1.69 21.59 -12.29
CA ARG A 444 0.90 21.09 -11.17
C ARG A 444 1.44 19.75 -10.70
N THR A 445 1.30 19.53 -9.39
CA THR A 445 1.81 18.37 -8.68
C THR A 445 0.66 17.49 -8.22
N PHE A 446 0.74 16.20 -8.54
CA PHE A 446 -0.13 15.16 -8.01
C PHE A 446 0.63 14.44 -6.90
N ASN A 447 0.04 14.39 -5.70
CA ASN A 447 0.60 13.68 -4.55
C ASN A 447 -0.22 12.42 -4.31
N TRP A 448 0.38 11.25 -4.52
CA TRP A 448 -0.22 9.94 -4.31
C TRP A 448 0.45 9.22 -3.13
N HIS A 449 -0.34 8.51 -2.33
CA HIS A 449 0.14 7.74 -1.19
C HIS A 449 -0.26 6.27 -1.30
N SER A 450 0.73 5.38 -1.25
CA SER A 450 0.53 3.93 -1.11
C SER A 450 0.99 3.48 0.28
N ALA A 451 0.00 3.23 1.15
CA ALA A 451 0.24 2.74 2.51
C ALA A 451 0.76 1.31 2.52
N GLU A 452 0.42 0.56 1.48
CA GLU A 452 0.79 -0.82 1.25
C GLU A 452 2.13 -0.93 0.47
N PRO A 453 3.02 -1.89 0.81
CA PRO A 453 4.26 -2.09 0.07
C PRO A 453 4.04 -2.48 -1.40
N VAL A 454 4.82 -1.87 -2.31
CA VAL A 454 4.74 -2.09 -3.77
C VAL A 454 6.02 -2.80 -4.24
N ALA A 455 5.90 -3.81 -5.11
CA ALA A 455 7.07 -4.48 -5.70
C ALA A 455 7.72 -3.58 -6.76
N SER A 456 9.02 -3.77 -7.01
CA SER A 456 9.79 -2.85 -7.86
C SER A 456 9.24 -2.66 -9.26
N TYR A 457 8.68 -3.72 -9.86
CA TYR A 457 8.08 -3.69 -11.21
C TYR A 457 6.69 -3.03 -11.25
N LEU A 458 6.00 -2.95 -10.12
CA LEU A 458 4.61 -2.47 -10.00
C LEU A 458 4.49 -0.96 -9.72
N VAL A 459 5.60 -0.22 -9.74
CA VAL A 459 5.62 1.21 -9.40
C VAL A 459 5.05 2.03 -10.56
N GLU A 460 3.88 2.60 -10.36
CA GLU A 460 3.09 3.31 -11.38
C GLU A 460 3.37 4.82 -11.36
N ASN A 461 3.48 5.45 -12.54
CA ASN A 461 3.68 6.90 -12.68
C ASN A 461 3.30 7.46 -14.07
N SER A 462 2.26 6.92 -14.70
CA SER A 462 1.80 7.31 -16.04
C SER A 462 1.28 8.74 -16.09
N VAL A 463 1.54 9.42 -17.21
CA VAL A 463 1.19 10.83 -17.47
C VAL A 463 0.52 10.97 -18.83
N GLY A 464 -0.63 11.63 -18.92
CA GLY A 464 -1.32 11.84 -20.20
C GLY A 464 -2.66 12.56 -20.06
N HIS A 465 -3.35 12.87 -21.15
CA HIS A 465 -4.74 13.32 -21.09
C HIS A 465 -5.64 12.09 -20.94
N PHE A 466 -6.39 12.04 -19.85
CA PHE A 466 -7.30 10.95 -19.52
C PHE A 466 -8.67 11.50 -19.16
N ASP A 467 -9.71 10.83 -19.63
CA ASP A 467 -11.05 10.93 -19.06
C ASP A 467 -10.98 10.19 -17.71
N GLU A 468 -10.96 10.94 -16.59
CA GLU A 468 -10.89 10.41 -15.23
C GLU A 468 -12.27 10.28 -14.57
N SER A 469 -12.46 9.23 -13.77
CA SER A 469 -13.53 9.14 -12.78
C SER A 469 -13.09 8.32 -11.57
N GLU A 470 -13.66 8.61 -10.41
CA GLU A 470 -13.44 7.85 -9.17
C GLU A 470 -14.79 7.50 -8.52
N ARG A 471 -14.84 6.35 -7.86
CA ARG A 471 -16.02 5.89 -7.11
C ARG A 471 -15.60 5.06 -5.90
N THR A 472 -16.24 5.28 -4.76
CA THR A 472 -16.06 4.39 -3.61
C THR A 472 -16.86 3.10 -3.85
N ALA A 473 -16.29 1.96 -3.44
CA ALA A 473 -16.97 0.66 -3.42
C ALA A 473 -18.26 0.71 -2.58
N THR A 474 -19.19 -0.20 -2.86
CA THR A 474 -20.48 -0.32 -2.16
C THR A 474 -20.30 -0.51 -0.64
N ALA A 475 -19.23 -1.20 -0.23
CA ALA A 475 -18.88 -1.43 1.17
C ALA A 475 -18.13 -0.26 1.85
N GLY A 476 -17.71 0.78 1.11
CA GLY A 476 -17.05 1.97 1.65
C GLY A 476 -15.54 1.85 1.92
N ASP A 477 -14.93 0.70 1.60
CA ASP A 477 -13.55 0.33 1.95
C ASP A 477 -12.53 0.60 0.83
N VAL A 478 -12.87 0.26 -0.42
CA VAL A 478 -12.02 0.45 -1.60
C VAL A 478 -12.41 1.71 -2.37
N LEU A 479 -11.42 2.48 -2.85
CA LEU A 479 -11.63 3.56 -3.82
C LEU A 479 -11.20 3.07 -5.21
N TYR A 480 -12.14 3.02 -6.15
CA TYR A 480 -11.90 2.63 -7.54
C TYR A 480 -11.60 3.87 -8.39
N TYR A 481 -10.52 3.80 -9.17
CA TYR A 481 -10.12 4.82 -10.14
C TYR A 481 -10.23 4.31 -11.57
N GLU A 482 -10.83 5.10 -12.46
CA GLU A 482 -10.98 4.76 -13.87
C GLU A 482 -10.39 5.87 -14.73
N PHE A 483 -9.35 5.54 -15.49
CA PHE A 483 -8.71 6.42 -16.46
C PHE A 483 -8.75 5.77 -17.84
N GLN A 484 -9.16 6.51 -18.87
CA GLN A 484 -8.96 6.11 -20.26
C GLN A 484 -8.51 7.30 -21.10
N SER A 485 -7.53 7.10 -21.99
CA SER A 485 -6.91 8.24 -22.68
C SER A 485 -7.94 9.03 -23.49
N SER A 486 -7.88 10.36 -23.35
CA SER A 486 -8.85 11.26 -23.96
C SER A 486 -8.84 11.20 -25.49
N ASN A 487 -7.75 10.69 -26.08
CA ASN A 487 -7.55 10.54 -27.52
C ASN A 487 -8.19 9.26 -28.12
N ILE A 488 -8.75 8.36 -27.29
CA ILE A 488 -9.47 7.17 -27.76
C ILE A 488 -10.79 7.57 -28.45
N ALA A 489 -11.14 6.93 -29.57
CA ALA A 489 -12.40 7.22 -30.28
C ALA A 489 -13.62 6.96 -29.39
N ALA A 490 -14.61 7.86 -29.41
CA ALA A 490 -15.75 7.85 -28.47
C ALA A 490 -16.52 6.50 -28.41
N ALA A 491 -16.72 5.83 -29.55
CA ALA A 491 -17.36 4.51 -29.57
C ALA A 491 -16.52 3.43 -28.84
N LYS A 492 -15.18 3.49 -28.97
CA LYS A 492 -14.27 2.60 -28.24
C LYS A 492 -14.27 2.95 -26.75
N LYS A 493 -14.28 4.24 -26.38
CA LYS A 493 -14.41 4.67 -24.98
C LYS A 493 -15.66 4.11 -24.29
N LEU A 494 -16.81 4.14 -24.97
CA LEU A 494 -18.06 3.54 -24.45
C LEU A 494 -17.92 2.03 -24.20
N SER A 495 -17.32 1.29 -25.14
CA SER A 495 -17.08 -0.15 -24.97
C SER A 495 -16.05 -0.49 -23.90
N ASN A 496 -15.02 0.35 -23.73
CA ASN A 496 -14.03 0.20 -22.66
C ASN A 496 -14.69 0.47 -21.29
N LYS A 497 -15.44 1.57 -21.17
CA LYS A 497 -16.14 1.96 -19.93
C LYS A 497 -17.06 0.84 -19.43
N ALA A 498 -17.84 0.22 -20.31
CA ALA A 498 -18.72 -0.90 -19.97
C ALA A 498 -17.99 -2.17 -19.44
N ILE A 499 -16.68 -2.28 -19.64
CA ILE A 499 -15.81 -3.31 -19.04
C ILE A 499 -15.15 -2.79 -17.77
N MET A 500 -14.70 -1.53 -17.76
CA MET A 500 -14.11 -0.87 -16.58
C MET A 500 -15.09 -0.82 -15.38
N ASP A 501 -16.37 -0.56 -15.64
CA ASP A 501 -17.45 -0.59 -14.65
C ASP A 501 -17.55 -1.94 -13.91
N GLN A 502 -17.05 -3.04 -14.50
CA GLN A 502 -17.11 -4.39 -13.93
C GLN A 502 -16.03 -4.65 -12.85
N GLN A 503 -15.16 -3.68 -12.52
CA GLN A 503 -14.03 -3.92 -11.61
C GLN A 503 -14.44 -4.46 -10.24
N GLU A 504 -15.52 -3.94 -9.68
CA GLU A 504 -16.02 -4.35 -8.35
C GLU A 504 -16.64 -5.76 -8.40
N ASP A 505 -17.41 -6.07 -9.44
CA ASP A 505 -17.98 -7.40 -9.66
C ASP A 505 -16.89 -8.47 -9.88
N ILE A 506 -15.86 -8.15 -10.67
CA ILE A 506 -14.71 -9.03 -10.91
C ILE A 506 -13.91 -9.25 -9.60
N THR A 507 -13.67 -8.18 -8.84
CA THR A 507 -12.98 -8.23 -7.54
C THR A 507 -13.77 -9.11 -6.56
N HIS A 508 -15.07 -8.87 -6.36
CA HIS A 508 -15.91 -9.67 -5.47
C HIS A 508 -16.05 -11.13 -5.92
N PHE A 509 -16.11 -11.40 -7.22
CA PHE A 509 -16.08 -12.76 -7.74
C PHE A 509 -14.77 -13.48 -7.37
N GLN A 510 -13.62 -12.81 -7.49
CA GLN A 510 -12.30 -13.37 -7.14
C GLN A 510 -12.14 -13.58 -5.62
N GLU A 511 -12.65 -12.66 -4.79
CA GLU A 511 -12.74 -12.84 -3.33
C GLU A 511 -13.52 -14.09 -2.93
N GLN A 512 -14.64 -14.33 -3.62
CA GLN A 512 -15.57 -15.43 -3.34
C GLN A 512 -15.09 -16.77 -3.87
N GLN A 513 -14.43 -16.81 -5.05
CA GLN A 513 -13.98 -18.07 -5.65
C GLN A 513 -12.59 -18.54 -5.17
N VAL A 514 -11.67 -17.60 -4.90
CA VAL A 514 -10.25 -17.96 -4.66
C VAL A 514 -9.66 -17.24 -3.45
N ASN A 515 -9.69 -15.92 -3.41
CA ASN A 515 -8.68 -15.19 -2.64
C ASN A 515 -9.06 -14.93 -1.18
N GLY A 516 -10.35 -14.79 -0.88
CA GLY A 516 -10.78 -14.04 0.32
C GLY A 516 -10.64 -12.53 0.10
N PRO A 517 -10.77 -11.69 1.13
CA PRO A 517 -10.92 -10.25 0.99
C PRO A 517 -9.83 -9.56 0.14
N PHE A 518 -10.20 -8.46 -0.51
CA PHE A 518 -9.26 -7.59 -1.23
C PHE A 518 -8.20 -6.98 -0.28
N GLN A 519 -6.98 -6.83 -0.78
CA GLN A 519 -5.81 -6.55 0.06
C GLN A 519 -5.39 -5.06 0.11
N PHE A 520 -6.01 -4.20 -0.69
CA PHE A 520 -5.67 -2.77 -0.81
C PHE A 520 -6.85 -1.86 -0.51
N ASN A 521 -6.58 -0.64 -0.07
CA ASN A 521 -7.61 0.39 0.11
C ASN A 521 -8.01 1.10 -1.21
N ALA A 522 -7.37 0.79 -2.33
CA ALA A 522 -7.67 1.35 -3.65
C ALA A 522 -7.43 0.30 -4.74
N ASN A 523 -8.15 0.43 -5.84
CA ASN A 523 -7.92 -0.30 -7.08
C ASN A 523 -8.20 0.64 -8.26
N GLY A 524 -7.87 0.24 -9.49
CA GLY A 524 -8.14 1.09 -10.63
C GLY A 524 -7.65 0.54 -11.96
N ILE A 525 -7.92 1.30 -13.01
CA ILE A 525 -7.68 0.93 -14.40
C ILE A 525 -7.14 2.14 -15.17
N ILE A 526 -6.12 1.93 -15.99
CA ILE A 526 -5.61 2.89 -16.96
C ILE A 526 -5.73 2.25 -18.35
N VAL A 527 -6.58 2.79 -19.23
CA VAL A 527 -6.61 2.40 -20.66
C VAL A 527 -5.83 3.43 -21.47
N ALA A 528 -4.55 3.16 -21.72
CA ALA A 528 -3.60 4.04 -22.38
C ALA A 528 -3.46 3.75 -23.88
N THR A 529 -3.01 4.73 -24.67
CA THR A 529 -2.87 4.60 -26.14
C THR A 529 -1.53 4.07 -26.67
N PRO A 530 -0.36 4.24 -26.03
CA PRO A 530 0.86 3.59 -26.50
C PRO A 530 0.64 2.08 -26.50
N SER A 531 1.20 1.37 -27.47
CA SER A 531 1.39 -0.07 -27.36
C SER A 531 2.64 -0.33 -26.51
N ALA A 532 2.49 -0.96 -25.35
CA ALA A 532 3.57 -1.76 -24.79
C ALA A 532 3.59 -3.15 -25.46
N SER A 533 4.32 -4.08 -24.87
CA SER A 533 4.39 -5.46 -25.36
C SER A 533 3.42 -6.42 -24.64
N PHE A 534 2.81 -5.96 -23.54
CA PHE A 534 1.87 -6.68 -22.67
C PHE A 534 0.98 -5.68 -21.91
N GLU A 535 -0.14 -6.16 -21.37
CA GLU A 535 -0.90 -5.47 -20.30
C GLU A 535 -0.22 -5.79 -18.96
N GLU A 536 -0.34 -4.93 -17.95
CA GLU A 536 0.35 -5.16 -16.67
C GLU A 536 -0.50 -4.80 -15.44
N GLU A 537 -0.34 -5.60 -14.40
CA GLU A 537 -1.12 -5.57 -13.18
C GLU A 537 -0.86 -4.38 -12.23
N MET A 538 -0.09 -3.36 -12.67
CA MET A 538 0.44 -2.22 -11.91
C MET A 538 -0.36 -1.88 -10.64
N GLN A 539 0.25 -2.06 -9.46
CA GLN A 539 -0.48 -2.20 -8.19
C GLN A 539 -1.47 -1.07 -7.93
N THR A 540 -2.76 -1.42 -7.78
CA THR A 540 -3.93 -0.52 -7.64
C THR A 540 -4.29 0.35 -8.87
N LYS A 541 -3.65 0.16 -10.03
CA LYS A 541 -3.74 0.99 -11.26
C LYS A 541 -3.48 0.17 -12.54
N ILE A 542 -4.12 -0.99 -12.67
CA ILE A 542 -3.94 -1.94 -13.79
C ILE A 542 -3.90 -1.24 -15.15
N VAL A 543 -2.86 -1.49 -15.95
CA VAL A 543 -2.61 -0.83 -17.23
C VAL A 543 -3.02 -1.72 -18.41
N PHE A 544 -3.89 -1.19 -19.26
CA PHE A 544 -4.24 -1.74 -20.58
C PHE A 544 -3.77 -0.80 -21.68
N VAL A 545 -3.17 -1.36 -22.73
CA VAL A 545 -2.43 -0.64 -23.77
C VAL A 545 -3.19 -0.60 -25.09
N GLY A 546 -2.68 0.17 -26.06
CA GLY A 546 -3.28 0.26 -27.41
C GLY A 546 -4.72 0.83 -27.46
N GLY A 547 -5.22 1.41 -26.36
CA GLY A 547 -6.55 2.00 -26.25
C GLY A 547 -7.70 1.01 -26.05
N SER A 548 -7.44 -0.22 -25.60
CA SER A 548 -8.45 -1.27 -25.48
C SER A 548 -8.33 -2.14 -24.23
N ILE A 549 -9.48 -2.57 -23.71
CA ILE A 549 -9.60 -3.57 -22.64
C ILE A 549 -10.53 -4.71 -23.09
N THR A 550 -10.35 -5.92 -22.54
CA THR A 550 -11.31 -7.05 -22.65
C THR A 550 -11.64 -7.58 -21.25
N ALA A 551 -12.85 -8.11 -21.04
CA ALA A 551 -13.28 -8.60 -19.72
C ALA A 551 -12.48 -9.84 -19.25
N GLN A 552 -12.00 -10.69 -20.16
CA GLN A 552 -11.19 -11.86 -19.83
C GLN A 552 -9.78 -11.45 -19.37
N THR A 553 -9.10 -10.60 -20.15
CA THR A 553 -7.80 -10.02 -19.75
C THR A 553 -7.95 -9.21 -18.46
N PHE A 554 -9.06 -8.49 -18.28
CA PHE A 554 -9.29 -7.77 -17.03
C PHE A 554 -9.47 -8.71 -15.82
N ALA A 555 -10.08 -9.87 -16.00
CA ALA A 555 -10.10 -10.89 -14.95
C ALA A 555 -8.69 -11.50 -14.70
N HIS A 556 -7.82 -11.59 -15.70
CA HIS A 556 -6.40 -11.93 -15.52
C HIS A 556 -5.70 -10.87 -14.66
N GLU A 557 -5.66 -9.62 -15.11
CA GLU A 557 -4.92 -8.55 -14.42
C GLU A 557 -5.46 -8.21 -13.02
N ASN A 558 -6.79 -8.29 -12.80
CA ASN A 558 -7.35 -8.02 -11.47
C ASN A 558 -7.05 -9.15 -10.46
N MET A 559 -6.76 -10.37 -10.93
CA MET A 559 -6.29 -11.46 -10.05
C MET A 559 -4.89 -11.16 -9.50
N HIS A 560 -4.05 -10.47 -10.28
CA HIS A 560 -2.68 -10.15 -9.88
C HIS A 560 -2.60 -9.19 -8.68
N GLN A 561 -3.67 -8.42 -8.40
CA GLN A 561 -3.79 -7.62 -7.17
C GLN A 561 -3.64 -8.46 -5.89
N TRP A 562 -3.92 -9.77 -5.95
CA TRP A 562 -3.55 -10.73 -4.90
C TRP A 562 -2.23 -11.43 -5.20
N TRP A 563 -2.01 -11.88 -6.44
CA TRP A 563 -0.90 -12.75 -6.84
C TRP A 563 0.05 -12.05 -7.81
N GLY A 564 1.20 -11.59 -7.33
CA GLY A 564 2.07 -10.62 -8.00
C GLY A 564 2.21 -9.40 -7.12
N ASP A 565 1.08 -8.72 -6.87
CA ASP A 565 1.00 -7.52 -6.06
C ASP A 565 1.05 -7.83 -4.57
N ALA A 566 -0.07 -8.20 -3.93
CA ALA A 566 -0.11 -8.37 -2.48
C ALA A 566 0.89 -9.44 -2.03
N VAL A 567 0.92 -10.60 -2.69
CA VAL A 567 1.94 -11.65 -2.51
C VAL A 567 2.74 -11.79 -3.79
N SER A 568 4.03 -11.46 -3.75
CA SER A 568 4.94 -11.46 -4.92
C SER A 568 5.75 -12.77 -5.07
N TYR A 569 6.46 -12.97 -6.18
CA TYR A 569 7.47 -14.03 -6.26
C TYR A 569 8.75 -13.65 -5.51
N ALA A 570 9.39 -14.62 -4.84
CA ALA A 570 10.67 -14.38 -4.17
C ALA A 570 11.84 -14.12 -5.15
N GLN A 571 11.77 -14.72 -6.35
CA GLN A 571 12.76 -14.66 -7.42
C GLN A 571 12.06 -14.73 -8.79
N PRO A 572 12.54 -14.04 -9.85
CA PRO A 572 11.89 -14.01 -11.17
C PRO A 572 11.70 -15.40 -11.82
N LYS A 573 12.53 -16.41 -11.47
CA LYS A 573 12.31 -17.80 -11.92
C LYS A 573 10.96 -18.41 -11.51
N TYR A 574 10.24 -17.78 -10.58
CA TYR A 574 8.96 -18.26 -10.06
C TYR A 574 7.73 -17.51 -10.59
N THR A 575 7.86 -16.57 -11.55
CA THR A 575 6.72 -15.82 -12.16
C THR A 575 5.53 -16.71 -12.58
N PHE A 576 5.78 -17.98 -12.94
CA PHE A 576 4.75 -18.99 -13.22
C PHE A 576 3.65 -19.09 -12.14
N PHE A 577 3.94 -18.73 -10.87
CA PHE A 577 2.97 -18.80 -9.79
C PHE A 577 1.86 -17.75 -9.98
N LYS A 578 2.22 -16.48 -10.27
CA LYS A 578 1.28 -15.38 -10.45
C LYS A 578 0.48 -15.56 -11.73
N GLU A 579 1.17 -15.87 -12.82
CA GLU A 579 0.57 -16.10 -14.14
C GLU A 579 -0.31 -17.35 -14.16
N GLY A 580 -0.02 -18.34 -13.32
CA GLY A 580 -0.90 -19.49 -13.13
C GLY A 580 -2.20 -19.13 -12.42
N TYR A 581 -2.15 -18.33 -11.35
CA TYR A 581 -3.36 -17.85 -10.68
C TYR A 581 -4.19 -16.95 -11.63
N ALA A 582 -3.54 -16.17 -12.48
CA ALA A 582 -4.21 -15.29 -13.43
C ALA A 582 -4.78 -16.05 -14.67
N ASP A 583 -4.08 -17.02 -15.29
CA ASP A 583 -4.68 -17.92 -16.31
C ASP A 583 -5.84 -18.73 -15.68
N MET A 584 -5.73 -19.15 -14.41
CA MET A 584 -6.84 -19.74 -13.66
C MET A 584 -8.04 -18.78 -13.52
N SER A 585 -7.80 -17.48 -13.30
CA SER A 585 -8.84 -16.46 -13.27
C SER A 585 -9.63 -16.41 -14.58
N GLU A 586 -8.97 -16.54 -15.74
CA GLU A 586 -9.66 -16.64 -17.03
C GLU A 586 -10.61 -17.86 -17.11
N TYR A 587 -10.17 -19.02 -16.60
CA TYR A 587 -11.02 -20.21 -16.52
C TYR A 587 -12.27 -19.93 -15.68
N LEU A 588 -12.10 -19.30 -14.52
CA LEU A 588 -13.20 -18.96 -13.61
C LEU A 588 -14.13 -17.89 -14.21
N HIS A 589 -13.60 -16.89 -14.91
CA HIS A 589 -14.39 -15.86 -15.59
C HIS A 589 -15.27 -16.47 -16.70
N ILE A 590 -14.68 -17.30 -17.57
CA ILE A 590 -15.43 -17.99 -18.64
C ILE A 590 -16.46 -18.97 -18.05
N ALA A 591 -16.13 -19.64 -16.94
CA ALA A 591 -17.06 -20.48 -16.20
C ALA A 591 -18.21 -19.68 -15.58
N ASN A 592 -17.95 -18.48 -15.06
CA ASN A 592 -18.98 -17.59 -14.53
C ASN A 592 -19.97 -17.18 -15.63
N LEU A 593 -19.49 -16.78 -16.80
CA LEU A 593 -20.35 -16.44 -17.95
C LEU A 593 -21.21 -17.63 -18.39
N ALA A 594 -20.63 -18.84 -18.45
CA ALA A 594 -21.38 -20.07 -18.75
C ALA A 594 -22.44 -20.39 -17.68
N GLY A 595 -22.10 -20.19 -16.40
CA GLY A 595 -23.02 -20.34 -15.27
C GLY A 595 -24.19 -19.36 -15.35
N LEU A 596 -23.92 -18.06 -15.54
CA LEU A 596 -24.93 -17.00 -15.64
C LEU A 596 -25.86 -17.20 -16.85
N ALA A 597 -25.37 -17.76 -17.95
CA ALA A 597 -26.18 -18.13 -19.10
C ALA A 597 -27.11 -19.33 -18.83
N ALA A 598 -26.77 -20.20 -17.87
CA ALA A 598 -27.57 -21.37 -17.49
C ALA A 598 -28.58 -21.09 -16.36
N GLY A 599 -28.32 -20.12 -15.48
CA GLY A 599 -29.23 -19.71 -14.44
C GLY A 599 -28.66 -18.66 -13.47
N PRO A 600 -29.45 -18.20 -12.48
CA PRO A 600 -28.99 -17.25 -11.47
C PRO A 600 -27.76 -17.77 -10.71
N ALA A 601 -26.85 -16.86 -10.34
CA ALA A 601 -25.65 -17.19 -9.57
C ALA A 601 -25.98 -18.03 -8.32
N GLY A 602 -25.21 -19.10 -8.10
CA GLY A 602 -25.42 -20.02 -6.97
C GLY A 602 -26.55 -21.05 -7.14
N SER A 603 -27.36 -20.97 -8.20
CA SER A 603 -28.30 -22.05 -8.57
C SER A 603 -27.58 -23.33 -9.01
N ASP A 604 -28.25 -24.48 -8.97
CA ASP A 604 -27.63 -25.75 -9.37
C ASP A 604 -27.36 -25.81 -10.89
N ALA A 605 -28.18 -25.14 -11.69
CA ALA A 605 -27.93 -24.95 -13.13
C ALA A 605 -26.66 -24.10 -13.37
N TYR A 606 -26.49 -23.00 -12.63
CA TYR A 606 -25.27 -22.19 -12.66
C TYR A 606 -24.05 -23.04 -12.29
N LYS A 607 -24.08 -23.76 -11.15
CA LYS A 607 -22.94 -24.57 -10.67
C LYS A 607 -22.57 -25.67 -11.66
N ALA A 608 -23.55 -26.35 -12.24
CA ALA A 608 -23.32 -27.42 -13.21
C ALA A 608 -22.66 -26.88 -14.49
N ALA A 609 -23.15 -25.76 -15.03
CA ALA A 609 -22.56 -25.14 -16.22
C ALA A 609 -21.17 -24.53 -15.95
N PHE A 610 -20.95 -23.99 -14.75
CA PHE A 610 -19.67 -23.48 -14.28
C PHE A 610 -18.59 -24.57 -14.29
N GLU A 611 -18.80 -25.67 -13.56
CA GLU A 611 -17.82 -26.76 -13.51
C GLU A 611 -17.67 -27.47 -14.86
N ALA A 612 -18.74 -27.62 -15.65
CA ALA A 612 -18.67 -28.17 -17.01
C ALA A 612 -17.78 -27.32 -17.94
N SER A 613 -17.83 -25.99 -17.80
CA SER A 613 -16.96 -25.06 -18.54
C SER A 613 -15.49 -25.25 -18.18
N ILE A 614 -15.18 -25.37 -16.89
CA ILE A 614 -13.82 -25.64 -16.39
C ILE A 614 -13.28 -26.97 -16.95
N VAL A 615 -14.04 -28.05 -16.81
CA VAL A 615 -13.67 -29.39 -17.28
C VAL A 615 -13.45 -29.39 -18.80
N SER A 616 -14.35 -28.75 -19.56
CA SER A 616 -14.25 -28.63 -21.01
C SER A 616 -12.97 -27.89 -21.44
N ARG A 617 -12.67 -26.74 -20.84
CA ARG A 617 -11.47 -25.94 -21.16
C ARG A 617 -10.18 -26.65 -20.75
N PHE A 618 -10.16 -27.34 -19.60
CA PHE A 618 -9.00 -28.14 -19.17
C PHE A 618 -8.72 -29.27 -20.16
N ASN A 619 -9.76 -30.04 -20.52
CA ASN A 619 -9.67 -31.17 -21.44
C ASN A 619 -9.42 -30.78 -22.92
N GLY A 620 -9.31 -29.48 -23.25
CA GLY A 620 -9.11 -29.02 -24.62
C GLY A 620 -7.81 -29.50 -25.27
N THR A 621 -7.82 -29.66 -26.60
CA THR A 621 -6.64 -30.04 -27.40
C THR A 621 -5.59 -28.92 -27.53
N GLY A 622 -5.93 -27.68 -27.16
CA GLY A 622 -4.98 -26.58 -26.94
C GLY A 622 -4.45 -26.48 -25.50
N LYS A 623 -4.93 -27.34 -24.59
CA LYS A 623 -4.61 -27.37 -23.16
C LYS A 623 -4.18 -28.80 -22.79
N TYR A 624 -4.82 -29.51 -21.85
CA TYR A 624 -4.29 -30.78 -21.32
C TYR A 624 -4.18 -31.90 -22.38
N LEU A 625 -5.15 -32.00 -23.30
CA LEU A 625 -5.16 -33.00 -24.38
C LEU A 625 -4.33 -32.57 -25.61
N THR A 626 -3.41 -31.61 -25.46
CA THR A 626 -2.51 -31.25 -26.56
C THR A 626 -1.57 -32.39 -26.96
N THR A 627 -1.35 -32.51 -28.27
CA THR A 627 -0.34 -33.37 -28.88
C THR A 627 1.01 -32.68 -29.05
N SER A 628 1.12 -31.39 -28.69
CA SER A 628 2.36 -30.62 -28.81
C SER A 628 3.45 -31.15 -27.88
N THR A 629 4.57 -31.57 -28.47
CA THR A 629 5.78 -32.01 -27.74
C THR A 629 6.55 -30.86 -27.10
N SER A 630 6.32 -29.60 -27.50
CA SER A 630 6.99 -28.44 -26.89
C SER A 630 6.24 -27.89 -25.67
N PHE A 631 4.93 -28.07 -25.58
CA PHE A 631 4.10 -27.50 -24.52
C PHE A 631 4.55 -27.91 -23.11
N TRP A 632 4.97 -29.16 -22.93
CA TRP A 632 5.40 -29.71 -21.63
C TRP A 632 6.93 -29.69 -21.44
N GLY A 633 7.69 -29.22 -22.44
CA GLY A 633 9.15 -29.31 -22.51
C GLY A 633 9.89 -28.43 -21.50
N VAL A 634 9.26 -27.38 -21.00
CA VAL A 634 9.82 -26.50 -19.96
C VAL A 634 9.06 -26.71 -18.66
N ALA A 635 9.80 -26.91 -17.56
CA ALA A 635 9.23 -27.00 -16.21
C ALA A 635 8.97 -25.58 -15.67
N PRO A 636 7.75 -25.26 -15.19
CA PRO A 636 7.39 -23.92 -14.69
C PRO A 636 8.38 -23.33 -13.68
N ALA A 637 8.88 -24.14 -12.75
CA ALA A 637 9.82 -23.70 -11.71
C ALA A 637 11.31 -23.71 -12.14
N ASN A 638 11.63 -24.01 -13.40
CA ASN A 638 13.00 -24.00 -13.94
C ASN A 638 13.09 -23.38 -15.35
N PRO A 639 12.63 -22.13 -15.56
CA PRO A 639 12.76 -21.44 -16.85
C PRO A 639 14.20 -20.95 -17.10
N THR A 640 14.36 -20.26 -18.21
CA THR A 640 15.51 -19.43 -18.61
C THR A 640 14.98 -18.02 -18.89
N SER A 641 15.82 -16.98 -18.88
CA SER A 641 15.33 -15.63 -19.22
C SER A 641 14.66 -15.55 -20.60
N GLY A 642 15.13 -16.30 -21.61
CA GLY A 642 14.53 -16.29 -22.96
C GLY A 642 13.16 -16.98 -23.09
N ASN A 643 12.74 -17.78 -22.10
CA ASN A 643 11.44 -18.46 -22.09
C ASN A 643 10.63 -18.22 -20.81
N LEU A 644 11.00 -17.23 -19.99
CA LEU A 644 10.31 -16.92 -18.73
C LEU A 644 8.83 -16.60 -18.95
N PHE A 645 8.48 -15.90 -20.03
CA PHE A 645 7.08 -15.56 -20.35
C PHE A 645 6.52 -16.36 -21.54
N SER A 646 7.04 -17.58 -21.78
CA SER A 646 6.44 -18.50 -22.74
C SER A 646 5.09 -19.04 -22.22
N ASN A 647 4.02 -18.79 -22.98
CA ASN A 647 2.62 -19.13 -22.63
C ASN A 647 2.45 -20.55 -22.05
N ALA A 648 3.18 -21.55 -22.57
CA ALA A 648 3.03 -22.92 -22.11
C ALA A 648 3.49 -23.12 -20.65
N ASN A 649 4.74 -22.78 -20.31
CA ASN A 649 5.30 -23.04 -18.98
C ASN A 649 4.91 -22.05 -17.90
N THR A 650 4.50 -20.84 -18.26
CA THR A 650 4.29 -19.76 -17.28
C THR A 650 2.81 -19.46 -17.05
N TYR A 651 1.97 -19.58 -18.08
CA TYR A 651 0.54 -19.27 -18.00
C TYR A 651 -0.29 -20.56 -18.00
N SER A 652 -0.34 -21.24 -19.15
CA SER A 652 -1.30 -22.31 -19.42
C SER A 652 -1.06 -23.59 -18.60
N ARG A 653 0.20 -24.01 -18.38
CA ARG A 653 0.50 -25.20 -17.55
C ARG A 653 0.29 -24.91 -16.06
N PRO A 654 0.75 -23.78 -15.49
CA PRO A 654 0.42 -23.37 -14.12
C PRO A 654 -1.07 -23.19 -13.87
N GLY A 655 -1.81 -22.48 -14.74
CA GLY A 655 -3.27 -22.31 -14.59
C GLY A 655 -4.02 -23.64 -14.60
N MET A 656 -3.65 -24.55 -15.52
CA MET A 656 -4.15 -25.94 -15.46
C MET A 656 -3.77 -26.66 -14.17
N SER A 657 -2.57 -26.45 -13.62
CA SER A 657 -2.17 -27.09 -12.36
C SER A 657 -3.03 -26.60 -11.19
N TYR A 658 -3.38 -25.31 -11.11
CA TYR A 658 -4.30 -24.81 -10.10
C TYR A 658 -5.74 -25.29 -10.29
N ILE A 659 -6.22 -25.44 -11.53
CA ILE A 659 -7.51 -26.10 -11.81
C ILE A 659 -7.50 -27.57 -11.38
N ALA A 660 -6.43 -28.31 -11.66
CA ALA A 660 -6.29 -29.70 -11.22
C ALA A 660 -6.19 -29.82 -9.69
N LEU A 661 -5.48 -28.90 -9.03
CA LEU A 661 -5.35 -28.83 -7.59
C LEU A 661 -6.66 -28.42 -6.91
N ARG A 662 -7.43 -27.48 -7.47
CA ARG A 662 -8.79 -27.13 -7.04
C ARG A 662 -9.72 -28.35 -7.07
N ALA A 663 -9.61 -29.19 -8.11
CA ALA A 663 -10.36 -30.43 -8.19
C ALA A 663 -9.89 -31.47 -7.14
N ILE A 664 -8.58 -31.57 -6.84
CA ILE A 664 -8.05 -32.45 -5.78
C ILE A 664 -8.54 -32.02 -4.40
N LEU A 665 -8.37 -30.74 -4.04
CA LEU A 665 -8.69 -30.21 -2.70
C LEU A 665 -10.20 -30.02 -2.47
N GLY A 666 -10.95 -29.83 -3.55
CA GLY A 666 -12.29 -29.24 -3.54
C GLY A 666 -12.24 -27.70 -3.49
N PRO A 667 -13.23 -27.00 -4.06
CA PRO A 667 -13.21 -25.55 -4.22
C PRO A 667 -13.06 -24.79 -2.89
N ASP A 668 -13.80 -25.19 -1.86
CA ASP A 668 -13.77 -24.53 -0.54
C ASP A 668 -12.40 -24.62 0.15
N ASN A 669 -11.69 -25.75 -0.01
CA ASN A 669 -10.38 -25.94 0.59
C ASN A 669 -9.28 -25.26 -0.23
N PHE A 670 -9.39 -25.27 -1.56
CA PHE A 670 -8.52 -24.48 -2.43
C PHE A 670 -8.63 -22.97 -2.13
N ARG A 671 -9.86 -22.46 -1.92
CA ARG A 671 -10.10 -21.09 -1.49
C ARG A 671 -9.48 -20.81 -0.12
N LYS A 672 -9.71 -21.66 0.89
CA LYS A 672 -9.11 -21.47 2.23
C LYS A 672 -7.57 -21.49 2.19
N ALA A 673 -6.97 -22.38 1.41
CA ALA A 673 -5.51 -22.42 1.19
C ALA A 673 -5.01 -21.11 0.57
N SER A 674 -5.68 -20.64 -0.49
CA SER A 674 -5.39 -19.38 -1.17
C SER A 674 -5.53 -18.16 -0.23
N THR A 675 -6.57 -18.12 0.60
CA THR A 675 -6.73 -17.09 1.66
C THR A 675 -5.68 -17.19 2.75
N GLU A 676 -5.24 -18.39 3.15
CA GLU A 676 -4.14 -18.56 4.12
C GLU A 676 -2.81 -18.05 3.55
N LEU A 677 -2.52 -18.31 2.28
CA LEU A 677 -1.36 -17.76 1.58
C LEU A 677 -1.43 -16.22 1.53
N GLN A 678 -2.56 -15.67 1.11
CA GLN A 678 -2.78 -14.22 1.03
C GLN A 678 -2.66 -13.51 2.39
N THR A 679 -3.08 -14.16 3.48
CA THR A 679 -2.98 -13.59 4.84
C THR A 679 -1.61 -13.80 5.49
N THR A 680 -0.95 -14.93 5.23
CA THR A 680 0.37 -15.27 5.80
C THR A 680 1.51 -14.50 5.14
N TYR A 681 1.47 -14.37 3.81
CA TYR A 681 2.51 -13.74 3.01
C TYR A 681 2.13 -12.32 2.54
N ARG A 682 1.10 -11.71 3.14
CA ARG A 682 0.61 -10.36 2.78
C ARG A 682 1.74 -9.34 2.75
N TYR A 683 1.92 -8.69 1.59
CA TYR A 683 2.98 -7.74 1.27
C TYR A 683 4.42 -8.29 1.29
N GLY A 684 4.57 -9.61 1.31
CA GLY A 684 5.83 -10.31 1.18
C GLY A 684 5.97 -10.98 -0.19
N SER A 685 6.69 -12.11 -0.18
CA SER A 685 6.94 -12.93 -1.35
C SER A 685 6.98 -14.42 -1.00
N VAL A 686 6.62 -15.30 -1.93
CA VAL A 686 6.64 -16.76 -1.76
C VAL A 686 7.65 -17.47 -2.67
N VAL A 687 8.09 -18.65 -2.23
CA VAL A 687 8.65 -19.70 -3.09
C VAL A 687 7.63 -20.84 -3.25
N PRO A 688 7.72 -21.69 -4.30
CA PRO A 688 6.76 -22.77 -4.52
C PRO A 688 6.60 -23.73 -3.33
N GLN A 689 7.63 -23.90 -2.50
CA GLN A 689 7.59 -24.73 -1.29
C GLN A 689 6.61 -24.19 -0.23
N ASP A 690 6.43 -22.86 -0.14
CA ASP A 690 5.51 -22.22 0.79
C ASP A 690 4.05 -22.57 0.43
N GLU A 691 3.73 -22.49 -0.86
CA GLU A 691 2.43 -22.90 -1.40
C GLU A 691 2.15 -24.38 -1.19
N ILE A 692 3.11 -25.24 -1.53
CA ILE A 692 3.00 -26.70 -1.34
C ILE A 692 2.68 -27.03 0.12
N ALA A 693 3.37 -26.41 1.08
CA ALA A 693 3.14 -26.60 2.51
C ALA A 693 1.71 -26.22 2.94
N VAL A 694 1.17 -25.11 2.43
CA VAL A 694 -0.23 -24.71 2.71
C VAL A 694 -1.21 -25.66 2.03
N PHE A 695 -0.98 -26.08 0.78
CA PHE A 695 -1.89 -27.02 0.09
C PHE A 695 -1.95 -28.40 0.77
N HIS A 696 -0.84 -28.91 1.33
CA HIS A 696 -0.85 -30.11 2.18
C HIS A 696 -1.81 -29.97 3.37
N LYS A 697 -1.80 -28.82 4.05
CA LYS A 697 -2.70 -28.54 5.21
C LYS A 697 -4.19 -28.65 4.85
N TYR A 698 -4.55 -28.37 3.60
CA TYR A 698 -5.92 -28.33 3.10
C TYR A 698 -6.35 -29.59 2.31
N MET A 699 -5.49 -30.61 2.21
CA MET A 699 -5.86 -31.92 1.65
C MET A 699 -7.03 -32.56 2.42
N PRO A 700 -8.11 -33.01 1.75
CA PRO A 700 -9.22 -33.71 2.39
C PRO A 700 -8.81 -35.00 3.10
N ASN A 701 -7.83 -35.72 2.53
CA ASN A 701 -7.26 -36.93 3.10
C ASN A 701 -5.81 -36.67 3.52
N GLN A 702 -5.60 -36.55 4.83
CA GLN A 702 -4.31 -36.27 5.48
C GLN A 702 -3.42 -37.51 5.68
N SER A 703 -3.70 -38.62 5.00
CA SER A 703 -2.84 -39.82 5.07
C SER A 703 -1.49 -39.59 4.39
N ALA A 704 -0.44 -40.25 4.89
CA ALA A 704 0.90 -40.16 4.31
C ALA A 704 0.96 -40.58 2.83
N ALA A 705 0.09 -41.50 2.39
CA ALA A 705 -0.03 -41.90 0.99
C ALA A 705 -0.60 -40.77 0.10
N CYS A 706 -1.61 -40.04 0.59
CA CYS A 706 -2.15 -38.88 -0.12
C CYS A 706 -1.19 -37.69 -0.13
N SER A 707 -0.49 -37.44 0.97
CA SER A 707 0.56 -36.42 1.05
C SER A 707 1.68 -36.72 0.03
N ALA A 708 2.21 -37.95 0.02
CA ALA A 708 3.22 -38.35 -0.98
C ALA A 708 2.73 -38.27 -2.44
N LYS A 709 1.44 -38.50 -2.70
CA LYS A 709 0.82 -38.27 -4.02
C LYS A 709 0.71 -36.77 -4.36
N LEU A 710 0.46 -35.90 -3.38
CA LEU A 710 0.46 -34.45 -3.60
C LEU A 710 1.87 -33.93 -3.92
N ASP A 711 2.91 -34.45 -3.26
CA ASP A 711 4.30 -34.14 -3.64
C ASP A 711 4.62 -34.61 -5.08
N GLN A 712 4.16 -35.80 -5.46
CA GLN A 712 4.28 -36.28 -6.84
C GLN A 712 3.50 -35.43 -7.84
N PHE A 713 2.34 -34.89 -7.45
CA PHE A 713 1.56 -33.97 -8.28
C PHE A 713 2.37 -32.69 -8.55
N PHE A 714 2.92 -32.04 -7.52
CA PHE A 714 3.74 -30.84 -7.70
C PHE A 714 5.03 -31.12 -8.47
N GLN A 715 5.71 -32.25 -8.19
CA GLN A 715 6.86 -32.70 -8.98
C GLN A 715 6.50 -32.81 -10.46
N GLN A 716 5.38 -33.46 -10.78
CA GLN A 716 4.91 -33.60 -12.15
C GLN A 716 4.54 -32.25 -12.78
N TRP A 717 3.78 -31.40 -12.10
CA TRP A 717 3.23 -30.18 -12.68
C TRP A 717 4.20 -29.01 -12.75
N TRP A 718 5.07 -28.80 -11.75
CA TRP A 718 5.90 -27.60 -11.64
C TRP A 718 7.40 -27.85 -11.91
N PHE A 719 7.92 -29.03 -11.56
CA PHE A 719 9.36 -29.29 -11.55
C PHE A 719 9.88 -30.22 -12.68
N THR A 720 9.02 -31.05 -13.27
CA THR A 720 9.42 -31.99 -14.34
C THR A 720 9.32 -31.39 -15.75
N SER A 721 10.38 -31.54 -16.54
CA SER A 721 10.37 -31.30 -18.01
C SER A 721 9.96 -32.59 -18.74
N TYR A 722 9.11 -32.47 -19.75
CA TYR A 722 8.61 -33.59 -20.55
C TYR A 722 8.95 -33.36 -22.02
N THR A 723 9.97 -34.07 -22.52
CA THR A 723 10.57 -33.86 -23.85
C THR A 723 10.09 -34.84 -24.93
N GLY A 724 9.30 -35.85 -24.56
CA GLY A 724 8.76 -36.85 -25.48
C GLY A 724 7.30 -36.60 -25.89
N SER A 725 6.67 -37.60 -26.50
CA SER A 725 5.28 -37.48 -26.98
C SER A 725 4.27 -37.46 -25.81
N PRO A 726 3.39 -36.44 -25.70
CA PRO A 726 2.30 -36.42 -24.73
C PRO A 726 1.33 -37.61 -24.89
N ALA A 727 1.16 -38.10 -26.13
CA ALA A 727 0.34 -39.28 -26.42
C ALA A 727 0.94 -40.58 -25.85
N ALA A 728 2.25 -40.62 -25.57
CA ALA A 728 2.92 -41.71 -24.86
C ALA A 728 2.97 -41.48 -23.33
N GLY A 729 2.17 -40.55 -22.80
CA GLY A 729 2.16 -40.21 -21.38
C GLY A 729 3.25 -39.23 -20.93
N ASN A 730 3.99 -38.61 -21.87
CA ASN A 730 5.04 -37.63 -21.56
C ASN A 730 4.42 -36.25 -21.25
N ARG A 731 3.70 -36.18 -20.13
CA ARG A 731 3.03 -35.01 -19.52
C ARG A 731 2.66 -35.37 -18.06
N PRO A 732 2.25 -34.41 -17.20
CA PRO A 732 1.68 -34.74 -15.89
C PRO A 732 0.52 -35.74 -16.00
N GLN A 733 0.48 -36.72 -15.10
CA GLN A 733 -0.56 -37.77 -15.09
C GLN A 733 -1.53 -37.61 -13.91
N LEU A 734 -1.05 -37.11 -12.77
CA LEU A 734 -1.89 -36.86 -11.60
C LEU A 734 -2.77 -35.63 -11.87
N THR A 735 -4.08 -35.83 -11.90
CA THR A 735 -5.11 -34.81 -12.15
C THR A 735 -6.26 -34.98 -11.17
N GLY A 736 -6.98 -33.90 -10.85
CA GLY A 736 -8.12 -33.97 -9.96
C GLY A 736 -9.33 -34.72 -10.57
N PRO A 737 -10.30 -35.14 -9.72
CA PRO A 737 -11.55 -35.75 -10.16
C PRO A 737 -12.25 -35.01 -11.31
N GLY A 738 -12.84 -35.78 -12.24
CA GLY A 738 -13.58 -35.24 -13.39
C GLY A 738 -12.72 -34.68 -14.54
N LEU A 739 -11.42 -34.44 -14.31
CA LEU A 739 -10.49 -33.96 -15.34
C LEU A 739 -9.82 -35.12 -16.07
N ALA A 740 -9.52 -34.94 -17.36
CA ALA A 740 -8.77 -35.93 -18.12
C ALA A 740 -7.37 -36.16 -17.50
N GLY A 741 -6.93 -37.41 -17.44
CA GLY A 741 -5.61 -37.80 -16.91
C GLY A 741 -5.64 -39.17 -16.24
N GLY A 742 -4.63 -39.45 -15.43
CA GLY A 742 -4.53 -40.68 -14.63
C GLY A 742 -5.32 -40.63 -13.33
N GLY A 743 -5.83 -39.45 -12.94
CA GLY A 743 -6.51 -39.24 -11.66
C GLY A 743 -5.55 -39.16 -10.47
N PHE A 744 -6.03 -38.63 -9.34
CA PHE A 744 -5.26 -38.46 -8.11
C PHE A 744 -5.58 -39.56 -7.08
N TYR A 745 -6.88 -39.75 -6.80
CA TYR A 745 -7.37 -40.67 -5.79
C TYR A 745 -7.43 -42.13 -6.31
N ASP A 746 -7.08 -43.08 -5.45
CA ASP A 746 -7.11 -44.53 -5.71
C ASP A 746 -7.28 -45.33 -4.40
N ALA A 747 -7.08 -46.64 -4.41
CA ALA A 747 -7.21 -47.48 -3.22
C ALA A 747 -6.17 -47.18 -2.10
N SER A 748 -5.02 -46.58 -2.43
CA SER A 748 -3.98 -46.18 -1.46
C SER A 748 -4.21 -44.77 -0.91
N CYS A 749 -4.85 -43.90 -1.71
CA CYS A 749 -5.28 -42.57 -1.35
C CYS A 749 -6.75 -42.39 -1.77
N PRO A 750 -7.73 -42.86 -0.97
CA PRO A 750 -9.13 -42.71 -1.34
C PRO A 750 -9.58 -41.26 -1.22
N GLU A 751 -10.50 -40.86 -2.09
CA GLU A 751 -11.22 -39.59 -1.96
C GLU A 751 -12.09 -39.63 -0.70
N ILE A 752 -11.98 -38.61 0.15
CA ILE A 752 -12.77 -38.50 1.39
C ILE A 752 -13.67 -37.27 1.27
N THR A 753 -14.98 -37.50 1.13
CA THR A 753 -15.99 -36.45 1.13
C THR A 753 -16.49 -36.21 2.56
N THR A 754 -15.93 -35.20 3.24
CA THR A 754 -16.46 -34.74 4.53
C THR A 754 -17.69 -33.87 4.32
N ALA A 755 -18.88 -34.46 4.42
CA ALA A 755 -20.15 -33.74 4.40
C ALA A 755 -20.37 -32.97 5.71
N ASN A 756 -19.78 -31.77 5.81
CA ASN A 756 -20.17 -30.80 6.83
C ASN A 756 -21.55 -30.25 6.48
N LEU A 757 -22.52 -30.42 7.37
CA LEU A 757 -23.86 -29.82 7.26
C LEU A 757 -23.89 -28.51 8.07
N PRO A 758 -23.67 -27.34 7.45
CA PRO A 758 -23.91 -26.07 8.13
C PRO A 758 -25.43 -25.89 8.33
N ALA A 759 -25.89 -26.01 9.57
CA ALA A 759 -27.20 -25.52 9.95
C ALA A 759 -27.13 -24.00 10.13
N GLY A 760 -27.85 -23.25 9.29
CA GLY A 760 -27.89 -21.79 9.32
C GLY A 760 -29.27 -21.28 8.92
N GLY A 761 -29.56 -20.02 9.27
CA GLY A 761 -30.79 -19.34 8.91
C GLY A 761 -30.57 -17.84 8.78
N THR A 762 -31.27 -17.21 7.83
CA THR A 762 -31.19 -15.77 7.57
C THR A 762 -32.29 -15.03 8.33
N VAL A 763 -31.93 -13.98 9.06
CA VAL A 763 -32.90 -13.02 9.63
C VAL A 763 -32.96 -11.81 8.69
N PRO A 764 -34.13 -11.48 8.09
CA PRO A 764 -34.24 -10.30 7.24
C PRO A 764 -34.20 -9.00 8.07
N ALA A 765 -33.64 -7.94 7.49
CA ALA A 765 -33.70 -6.59 8.05
C ALA A 765 -35.17 -6.18 8.24
N THR A 766 -35.59 -5.99 9.49
CA THR A 766 -36.98 -5.83 9.91
C THR A 766 -37.07 -4.70 10.91
N LEU A 767 -37.88 -3.68 10.58
CA LEU A 767 -38.39 -2.68 11.53
C LEU A 767 -39.91 -2.69 11.44
N SER A 768 -40.59 -2.93 12.56
CA SER A 768 -42.05 -2.89 12.63
C SER A 768 -42.51 -2.17 13.90
N LEU A 769 -43.41 -1.21 13.73
CA LEU A 769 -44.08 -0.49 14.79
C LEU A 769 -45.59 -0.54 14.53
N THR A 770 -46.35 -1.21 15.41
CA THR A 770 -47.82 -1.28 15.33
C THR A 770 -48.41 -0.59 16.54
N LEU A 771 -49.21 0.47 16.35
CA LEU A 771 -49.91 1.16 17.43
C LEU A 771 -51.24 0.45 17.78
N GLY A 772 -51.63 0.50 19.05
CA GLY A 772 -52.91 0.03 19.55
C GLY A 772 -54.04 1.06 19.37
N VAL A 773 -55.12 0.88 20.15
CA VAL A 773 -56.28 1.79 20.10
C VAL A 773 -55.89 3.22 20.51
N PRO A 774 -56.41 4.28 19.85
CA PRO A 774 -56.07 5.67 20.18
C PRO A 774 -56.33 6.02 21.65
N ALA A 775 -55.33 6.61 22.31
CA ALA A 775 -55.43 7.08 23.69
C ALA A 775 -56.51 8.17 23.81
N THR A 776 -57.45 8.00 24.73
CA THR A 776 -58.57 8.92 24.95
C THR A 776 -58.54 9.46 26.37
N PHE A 777 -58.53 10.79 26.53
CA PHE A 777 -58.60 11.45 27.84
C PHE A 777 -60.03 11.45 28.40
N ALA A 778 -60.14 11.43 29.73
CA ALA A 778 -61.39 11.78 30.40
C ALA A 778 -61.78 13.26 30.17
N PRO A 779 -63.07 13.64 30.22
CA PRO A 779 -63.51 15.01 29.96
C PRO A 779 -62.79 16.06 30.81
N PHE A 780 -62.26 17.10 30.17
CA PHE A 780 -61.60 18.22 30.84
C PHE A 780 -62.62 19.09 31.58
N SER A 781 -62.33 19.41 32.85
CA SER A 781 -63.22 20.14 33.75
C SER A 781 -62.78 21.61 33.84
N PRO A 782 -63.61 22.58 33.40
CA PRO A 782 -63.25 24.00 33.52
C PRO A 782 -63.10 24.43 34.97
N GLY A 783 -62.21 25.40 35.24
CA GLY A 783 -62.04 25.99 36.57
C GLY A 783 -61.20 25.18 37.56
N ILE A 784 -60.68 24.01 37.18
CA ILE A 784 -59.98 23.08 38.07
C ILE A 784 -58.58 22.78 37.52
N ALA A 785 -57.54 23.06 38.32
CA ALA A 785 -56.18 22.65 37.98
C ALA A 785 -56.03 21.13 38.11
N LYS A 786 -55.72 20.43 37.02
CA LYS A 786 -55.60 18.97 36.99
C LYS A 786 -54.76 18.48 35.81
N THR A 787 -53.89 17.51 36.06
CA THR A 787 -53.27 16.68 35.02
C THR A 787 -54.24 15.55 34.63
N TYR A 788 -54.52 15.44 33.34
CA TYR A 788 -55.29 14.35 32.75
C TYR A 788 -54.32 13.40 32.07
N THR A 789 -54.51 12.09 32.26
CA THR A 789 -53.67 11.04 31.67
C THR A 789 -54.48 10.14 30.76
N ALA A 790 -53.86 9.68 29.68
CA ALA A 790 -54.39 8.66 28.79
C ALA A 790 -53.23 7.76 28.31
N SER A 791 -53.53 6.52 27.92
CA SER A 791 -52.51 5.57 27.48
C SER A 791 -52.93 4.82 26.23
N THR A 792 -51.96 4.38 25.44
CA THR A 792 -52.11 3.41 24.36
C THR A 792 -50.94 2.43 24.39
N THR A 793 -51.03 1.36 23.61
CA THR A 793 -49.97 0.36 23.46
C THR A 793 -49.29 0.50 22.10
N ALA A 794 -48.07 0.00 21.98
CA ALA A 794 -47.43 -0.27 20.70
C ALA A 794 -46.65 -1.59 20.74
N ASN A 795 -46.53 -2.27 19.61
CA ASN A 795 -45.68 -3.44 19.43
C ASN A 795 -44.46 -3.05 18.61
N VAL A 796 -43.26 -3.38 19.09
CA VAL A 796 -41.98 -3.09 18.41
C VAL A 796 -41.27 -4.38 18.04
N ILE A 797 -40.80 -4.44 16.79
CA ILE A 797 -39.93 -5.49 16.27
C ILE A 797 -38.74 -4.82 15.55
N SER A 798 -37.52 -5.18 15.91
CA SER A 798 -36.28 -4.76 15.24
C SER A 798 -35.31 -5.93 15.13
N SER A 799 -34.71 -6.14 13.95
CA SER A 799 -33.53 -7.02 13.80
C SER A 799 -32.19 -6.26 13.80
N ALA A 800 -32.22 -4.93 13.89
CA ALA A 800 -31.07 -4.06 13.80
C ALA A 800 -30.22 -4.00 15.09
N GLY A 801 -28.97 -3.52 14.98
CA GLY A 801 -28.03 -3.39 16.10
C GLY A 801 -28.42 -2.31 17.12
N ASP A 802 -29.25 -1.35 16.73
CA ASP A 802 -29.88 -0.35 17.57
C ASP A 802 -31.27 0.01 17.03
N ALA A 803 -32.14 0.54 17.89
CA ALA A 803 -33.38 1.17 17.44
C ALA A 803 -33.85 2.28 18.39
N ALA A 804 -34.64 3.23 17.90
CA ALA A 804 -35.27 4.27 18.70
C ALA A 804 -36.75 4.46 18.32
N VAL A 805 -37.61 4.63 19.32
CA VAL A 805 -39.01 5.06 19.14
C VAL A 805 -39.11 6.53 19.53
N SER A 806 -39.55 7.37 18.60
CA SER A 806 -39.79 8.80 18.82
C SER A 806 -41.21 9.22 18.46
N VAL A 807 -41.69 10.31 19.06
CA VAL A 807 -42.99 10.94 18.74
C VAL A 807 -42.82 12.36 18.23
N THR A 808 -43.65 12.76 17.27
CA THR A 808 -43.81 14.14 16.77
C THR A 808 -45.28 14.52 16.63
N ASP A 809 -45.55 15.83 16.71
CA ASP A 809 -46.76 16.42 16.14
C ASP A 809 -46.38 17.19 14.86
N PRO A 810 -46.60 16.63 13.67
CA PRO A 810 -46.28 17.29 12.40
C PRO A 810 -47.29 18.39 12.02
N SER A 811 -48.31 18.67 12.84
CA SER A 811 -49.31 19.70 12.54
C SER A 811 -48.70 21.09 12.56
N SER A 812 -48.96 21.88 11.51
CA SER A 812 -48.64 23.32 11.48
C SER A 812 -49.52 24.16 12.41
N THR A 813 -50.63 23.60 12.94
CA THR A 813 -51.56 24.29 13.82
C THR A 813 -51.28 23.93 15.28
N ALA A 814 -50.66 24.86 16.00
CA ALA A 814 -50.23 24.73 17.41
C ALA A 814 -49.50 23.40 17.70
N PRO A 815 -48.31 23.17 17.10
CA PRO A 815 -47.57 21.91 17.24
C PRO A 815 -47.31 21.58 18.71
N GLY A 816 -47.70 20.38 19.15
CA GLY A 816 -47.58 19.90 20.52
C GLY A 816 -48.81 20.13 21.42
N HIS A 817 -49.80 20.93 21.01
CA HIS A 817 -50.94 21.31 21.86
C HIS A 817 -52.25 20.70 21.34
N LEU A 818 -53.08 20.08 22.19
CA LEU A 818 -54.42 19.63 21.77
C LEU A 818 -55.28 20.82 21.32
N VAL A 819 -56.05 20.65 20.23
CA VAL A 819 -56.85 21.70 19.62
C VAL A 819 -58.35 21.37 19.54
N ASN A 820 -59.18 22.39 19.76
CA ASN A 820 -60.62 22.40 19.49
C ASN A 820 -60.88 23.49 18.42
N GLY A 821 -60.93 23.07 17.15
CA GLY A 821 -60.93 23.98 16.01
C GLY A 821 -59.62 24.79 15.94
N THR A 822 -59.73 26.12 15.87
CA THR A 822 -58.57 27.03 15.89
C THR A 822 -58.04 27.33 17.29
N PHE A 823 -58.62 26.76 18.35
CA PHE A 823 -58.26 27.05 19.73
C PHE A 823 -57.41 25.94 20.34
N SER A 824 -56.20 26.26 20.80
CA SER A 824 -55.27 25.31 21.43
C SER A 824 -55.26 25.43 22.96
N LEU A 825 -54.97 24.33 23.66
CA LEU A 825 -54.68 24.38 25.10
C LEU A 825 -53.33 25.10 25.38
N PRO A 826 -53.20 25.89 26.46
CA PRO A 826 -51.96 26.59 26.77
C PRO A 826 -50.77 25.67 27.07
N ALA A 827 -50.99 24.57 27.79
CA ALA A 827 -49.96 23.57 28.07
C ALA A 827 -49.81 22.59 26.91
N ALA A 828 -48.56 22.28 26.54
CA ALA A 828 -48.27 21.24 25.56
C ALA A 828 -48.60 19.85 26.11
N LEU A 829 -49.06 18.97 25.22
CA LEU A 829 -49.24 17.54 25.47
C LEU A 829 -47.89 16.91 25.78
N LYS A 830 -47.82 16.10 26.83
CA LYS A 830 -46.61 15.38 27.24
C LYS A 830 -46.71 13.92 26.84
N ALA A 831 -45.58 13.33 26.45
CA ALA A 831 -45.46 11.92 26.13
C ALA A 831 -44.29 11.27 26.88
N THR A 832 -44.52 10.04 27.33
CA THR A 832 -43.52 9.13 27.90
C THR A 832 -43.83 7.72 27.37
N ALA A 833 -42.86 6.81 27.40
CA ALA A 833 -43.12 5.41 27.12
C ALA A 833 -42.33 4.50 28.07
N THR A 834 -42.91 3.35 28.38
CA THR A 834 -42.33 2.31 29.22
C THR A 834 -42.43 0.97 28.50
N SER A 835 -41.37 0.17 28.57
CA SER A 835 -41.23 -1.11 27.88
C SER A 835 -40.37 -2.05 28.73
N ALA A 836 -40.41 -3.35 28.43
CA ALA A 836 -39.57 -4.35 29.10
C ALA A 836 -38.18 -4.47 28.47
N ALA A 837 -38.06 -4.27 27.15
CA ALA A 837 -36.80 -4.41 26.41
C ALA A 837 -36.11 -3.07 26.05
N GLY A 838 -36.85 -1.96 26.01
CA GLY A 838 -36.37 -0.65 25.64
C GLY A 838 -36.02 0.23 26.85
N THR A 839 -34.92 0.96 26.75
CA THR A 839 -34.53 1.98 27.74
C THR A 839 -35.37 3.24 27.54
N ALA A 840 -36.15 3.60 28.55
CA ALA A 840 -37.00 4.79 28.55
C ALA A 840 -36.16 6.08 28.49
N GLY A 841 -36.51 6.95 27.54
CA GLY A 841 -36.06 8.34 27.55
C GLY A 841 -36.73 9.13 28.69
N ALA A 842 -36.25 10.34 28.95
CA ALA A 842 -36.84 11.23 29.97
C ALA A 842 -38.31 11.60 29.68
N GLY A 843 -38.77 11.43 28.43
CA GLY A 843 -40.03 11.96 27.94
C GLY A 843 -40.06 13.49 27.97
N GLY A 844 -41.22 14.08 27.71
CA GLY A 844 -41.34 15.55 27.68
C GLY A 844 -42.55 16.05 26.91
N ALA A 845 -42.54 17.36 26.64
CA ALA A 845 -43.53 18.00 25.78
C ALA A 845 -43.35 17.56 24.32
N VAL A 846 -44.45 17.14 23.68
CA VAL A 846 -44.49 16.86 22.25
C VAL A 846 -44.35 18.18 21.48
N SER A 847 -43.70 18.14 20.32
CA SER A 847 -43.50 19.30 19.45
C SER A 847 -43.41 18.87 17.98
N GLY A 848 -43.13 19.82 17.08
CA GLY A 848 -42.79 19.51 15.68
C GLY A 848 -41.42 18.84 15.48
N SER A 849 -40.59 18.71 16.54
CA SER A 849 -39.30 18.00 16.50
C SER A 849 -39.41 16.64 17.22
N PRO A 850 -38.70 15.59 16.74
CA PRO A 850 -38.75 14.26 17.36
C PRO A 850 -38.36 14.25 18.84
N LEU A 851 -39.28 13.77 19.68
CA LEU A 851 -39.04 13.44 21.08
C LEU A 851 -38.81 11.94 21.21
N THR A 852 -37.58 11.52 21.51
CA THR A 852 -37.25 10.11 21.77
C THR A 852 -37.92 9.62 23.05
N LEU A 853 -38.70 8.54 22.93
CA LEU A 853 -39.43 7.92 24.05
C LEU A 853 -38.74 6.63 24.53
N LEU A 854 -38.20 5.82 23.62
CA LEU A 854 -37.47 4.59 23.92
C LEU A 854 -36.25 4.42 23.01
N THR A 855 -35.24 3.71 23.53
CA THR A 855 -34.06 3.26 22.77
C THR A 855 -33.76 1.79 23.06
N TYR A 856 -33.28 1.07 22.06
CA TYR A 856 -32.88 -0.34 22.11
C TYR A 856 -31.42 -0.43 21.65
N SER A 857 -30.59 -1.15 22.40
CA SER A 857 -29.16 -1.36 22.10
C SER A 857 -28.91 -2.71 21.41
N GLY A 858 -29.89 -3.19 20.64
CA GLY A 858 -29.86 -4.49 19.97
C GLY A 858 -31.25 -4.90 19.45
N PRO A 859 -31.34 -6.07 18.79
CA PRO A 859 -32.58 -6.62 18.26
C PRO A 859 -33.65 -6.80 19.35
N THR A 860 -34.92 -6.59 18.98
CA THR A 860 -36.08 -6.78 19.86
C THR A 860 -37.23 -7.44 19.12
N ALA A 861 -37.98 -8.32 19.79
CA ALA A 861 -39.02 -9.12 19.17
C ALA A 861 -40.33 -9.03 19.98
N ASN A 862 -41.33 -8.39 19.40
CA ASN A 862 -42.66 -8.18 19.98
C ASN A 862 -42.64 -7.48 21.35
N ASP A 863 -41.79 -6.48 21.51
CA ASP A 863 -41.76 -5.70 22.74
C ASP A 863 -43.02 -4.84 22.85
N THR A 864 -43.75 -5.04 23.96
CA THR A 864 -45.01 -4.35 24.24
C THR A 864 -44.72 -3.05 24.98
N VAL A 865 -44.76 -1.96 24.23
CA VAL A 865 -44.60 -0.60 24.73
C VAL A 865 -45.93 -0.08 25.26
N THR A 866 -45.92 0.50 26.45
CA THR A 866 -47.00 1.38 26.94
C THR A 866 -46.62 2.83 26.69
N VAL A 867 -47.39 3.55 25.88
CA VAL A 867 -47.22 4.99 25.66
C VAL A 867 -48.19 5.73 26.56
N ASN A 868 -47.67 6.58 27.45
CA ASN A 868 -48.48 7.40 28.35
C ASN A 868 -48.45 8.85 27.90
N LEU A 869 -49.64 9.43 27.72
CA LEU A 869 -49.87 10.82 27.40
C LEU A 869 -50.42 11.57 28.61
N ALA A 870 -49.96 12.79 28.83
CA ALA A 870 -50.46 13.66 29.90
C ALA A 870 -50.74 15.08 29.37
N GLN A 871 -51.91 15.60 29.70
CA GLN A 871 -52.33 16.97 29.43
C GLN A 871 -52.58 17.69 30.75
N ASP A 872 -51.82 18.75 31.00
CA ASP A 872 -52.11 19.64 32.13
C ASP A 872 -53.18 20.67 31.73
N ILE A 873 -54.10 20.93 32.64
CA ILE A 873 -55.08 22.02 32.59
C ILE A 873 -54.91 22.84 33.87
N ALA A 874 -54.72 24.16 33.76
CA ALA A 874 -54.69 25.05 34.91
C ALA A 874 -56.10 25.52 35.30
N ALA A 875 -56.29 25.95 36.56
CA ALA A 875 -57.59 26.42 37.05
C ALA A 875 -58.16 27.62 36.28
N ASN A 876 -57.29 28.40 35.62
CA ASN A 876 -57.66 29.58 34.84
C ASN A 876 -57.61 29.35 33.31
N ASP A 877 -57.39 28.11 32.85
CA ASP A 877 -57.38 27.81 31.41
C ASP A 877 -58.79 27.91 30.82
N ALA A 878 -58.95 28.70 29.77
CA ALA A 878 -60.22 28.81 29.07
C ALA A 878 -60.47 27.54 28.23
N LEU A 879 -61.50 26.78 28.59
CA LEU A 879 -61.93 25.59 27.84
C LEU A 879 -63.17 25.89 27.00
N ARG A 880 -63.18 25.43 25.75
CA ARG A 880 -64.33 25.47 24.84
C ARG A 880 -65.07 24.14 24.85
N THR A 881 -66.41 24.18 24.79
CA THR A 881 -67.22 22.99 24.55
C THR A 881 -66.82 22.34 23.22
N GLY A 882 -66.72 21.00 23.20
CA GLY A 882 -66.32 20.22 22.03
C GLY A 882 -65.03 19.43 22.25
N THR A 883 -64.60 18.71 21.21
CA THR A 883 -63.46 17.80 21.28
C THR A 883 -62.13 18.55 21.16
N TYR A 884 -61.22 18.27 22.08
CA TYR A 884 -59.80 18.61 21.95
C TYR A 884 -59.04 17.38 21.47
N SER A 885 -58.36 17.47 20.32
CA SER A 885 -57.63 16.33 19.73
C SER A 885 -56.33 16.75 19.05
N LYS A 886 -55.48 15.76 18.76
CA LYS A 886 -54.31 15.88 17.89
C LYS A 886 -53.95 14.51 17.30
N THR A 887 -53.40 14.50 16.09
CA THR A 887 -52.78 13.31 15.49
C THR A 887 -51.27 13.38 15.73
N LEU A 888 -50.71 12.34 16.33
CA LEU A 888 -49.26 12.22 16.57
C LEU A 888 -48.65 11.18 15.62
N THR A 889 -47.44 11.44 15.15
CA THR A 889 -46.64 10.48 14.38
C THR A 889 -45.65 9.82 15.31
N PHE A 890 -45.66 8.48 15.35
CA PHE A 890 -44.64 7.68 16.01
C PHE A 890 -43.74 7.05 14.96
N THR A 891 -42.42 7.09 15.19
CA THR A 891 -41.40 6.58 14.26
C THR A 891 -40.51 5.59 14.99
N LEU A 892 -40.24 4.45 14.37
CA LEU A 892 -39.18 3.51 14.75
C LEU A 892 -38.04 3.67 13.73
N SER A 893 -36.82 3.93 14.19
CA SER A 893 -35.63 4.11 13.34
C SER A 893 -34.41 3.39 13.92
N THR A 894 -33.38 3.20 13.10
CA THR A 894 -32.09 2.57 13.44
C THR A 894 -30.95 3.38 12.83
N THR A 895 -29.73 3.28 13.38
CA THR A 895 -28.50 3.75 12.74
C THR A 895 -27.56 2.60 12.35
N THR A 896 -27.89 1.36 12.73
CA THR A 896 -27.12 0.13 12.45
C THR A 896 -28.04 -0.97 11.89
N PRO A 897 -28.55 -0.81 10.65
CA PRO A 897 -29.58 -1.65 10.04
C PRO A 897 -29.15 -3.10 9.75
#